data_AF-A0A928VX78-F1
#
_entry.id   AF-A0A928VX78-F1
#
_cell.length_a   1.000
_cell.length_b   1.000
_cell.length_c   1.000
_cell.angle_alpha   90.00
_cell.angle_beta   90.00
_cell.angle_gamma   90.00
#
_symmetry.space_group_name_H-M   'P 1'
#
loop_
_entity.id
_entity.type
_entity.pdbx_description
1 polymer ?
#
loop_
_entity_poly.entity_id
_entity_poly.type
_entity_poly.pdbx_seq_one_letter_code
_entity_poly.pdbx_strand_id
1 'polypeptide(L)'
;MNSNLLNLDYYRRVNPDLANFTDEQATQHFFNFGLREGRDFSPVVDLDLYRAANPDLAAVGFTENRQFFDHLSNFGVGEGRLFSNTFHADFYRASHSDLIAIGFDNEQLFDHFLQFGINEGRVASNTFDIDFYLNSNPDLVAAGLDNRQGLNHFSRFGINEGRITSPQFDVGTYLGIHPDLVAAGLTSAQAFDHYQIFGFNERRFAAPVLPVPGDPGDTIETSFDLGTIVFGNRRFSDSLVTGDLRDIYQFTLARPSAVNLDFTVQGVSIFENTQVSLLGRSGDGPEFDEILDTDGRLSANISGVLPAGTYGLSVRTNQRPGFEMFREYEGSILATPVAGLPADRAGNSASAARDLGVLTTVQTFNDDLGLFDTADVYRFTLDATTNIEAVIDGNSHNAIVEIAEDLNNNGEIDGPQVGPEIFATANSESGLGFSLDAGTYFLRLRRDRVDTNYNLTLSPQASRLPPDGAGNTLSSALDLGVLSAGRSFSDTVSTADGIDYYQFEIDTPTNVGIVLDSVGGSPVLAIGRNLNGGDDRVLESIEILQQHFRDIGNIPQQQAWSLSLTPGTYFALVGSVAPISVPYNLNIAPTPPPGLPPDGAGSSSDTARNLDVLTGMETFSDSIGVADRTDYYRFVLDRPSTVDLLLEVAENRFSNTTRFDFFTDANANNIAPEMGESSRSIALDFATLRAETSLALDPGVYFVRVFNEIGDANINYELNLSATF
;
A
#
# COMPACT_ATOMS: atom_id res chain seq x y z
N MET A 1 39.50 32.71 17.05
CA MET A 1 39.89 34.15 16.97
C MET A 1 39.03 34.88 17.99
N ASN A 2 39.23 36.17 18.33
CA ASN A 2 38.22 36.85 19.15
C ASN A 2 37.06 37.25 18.24
N SER A 3 35.89 36.63 18.42
CA SER A 3 34.67 36.93 17.64
C SER A 3 34.29 38.41 17.77
N ASN A 4 33.93 39.08 16.65
CA ASN A 4 33.64 40.51 16.64
C ASN A 4 32.23 40.82 17.17
N LEU A 5 32.06 40.78 18.50
CA LEU A 5 30.77 41.01 19.16
C LEU A 5 30.38 42.50 19.25
N LEU A 6 31.36 43.41 19.27
CA LEU A 6 31.16 44.84 19.48
C LEU A 6 31.05 45.59 18.15
N ASN A 7 29.90 46.19 17.88
CA ASN A 7 29.72 47.08 16.74
C ASN A 7 29.91 48.54 17.20
N LEU A 8 31.09 49.12 16.96
CA LEU A 8 31.43 50.46 17.43
C LEU A 8 30.57 51.57 16.82
N ASP A 9 30.22 51.46 15.54
CA ASP A 9 29.32 52.41 14.88
C ASP A 9 27.92 52.39 15.50
N TYR A 10 27.41 51.19 15.80
CA TYR A 10 26.15 51.02 16.50
C TYR A 10 26.24 51.55 17.93
N TYR A 11 27.28 51.17 18.67
CA TYR A 11 27.51 51.58 20.06
C TYR A 11 27.49 53.10 20.21
N ARG A 12 28.22 53.84 19.35
CA ARG A 12 28.21 55.31 19.35
C ARG A 12 26.86 55.90 18.96
N ARG A 13 26.12 55.25 18.06
CA ARG A 13 24.83 55.73 17.55
C ARG A 13 23.72 55.62 18.60
N VAL A 14 23.68 54.52 19.35
CA VAL A 14 22.65 54.27 20.36
C VAL A 14 22.97 54.85 21.73
N ASN A 15 24.23 55.26 21.93
CA ASN A 15 24.70 55.98 23.11
C ASN A 15 25.16 57.39 22.72
N PRO A 16 24.25 58.40 22.63
CA PRO A 16 24.57 59.70 22.05
C PRO A 16 25.66 60.48 22.79
N ASP A 17 25.89 60.18 24.07
CA ASP A 17 27.01 60.73 24.86
C ASP A 17 28.38 60.31 24.32
N LEU A 18 28.45 59.24 23.52
CA LEU A 18 29.66 58.71 22.92
C LEU A 18 29.84 59.11 21.45
N ALA A 19 28.94 59.94 20.89
CA ALA A 19 28.90 60.23 19.44
C ALA A 19 30.22 60.78 18.87
N ASN A 20 31.01 61.49 19.69
CA ASN A 20 32.30 62.09 19.30
C ASN A 20 33.53 61.25 19.72
N PHE A 21 33.34 60.04 20.26
CA PHE A 21 34.46 59.20 20.67
C PHE A 21 35.12 58.60 19.43
N THR A 22 36.46 58.52 19.46
CA THR A 22 37.21 57.66 18.53
C THR A 22 36.93 56.19 18.82
N ASP A 23 37.24 55.30 17.87
CA ASP A 23 37.06 53.86 18.06
C ASP A 23 37.80 53.35 19.31
N GLU A 24 39.03 53.82 19.56
CA GLU A 24 39.77 53.47 20.78
C GLU A 24 39.06 53.92 22.06
N GLN A 25 38.58 55.17 22.09
CA GLN A 25 37.84 55.71 23.23
C GLN A 25 36.51 54.96 23.46
N ALA A 26 35.79 54.64 22.39
CA ALA A 26 34.54 53.88 22.45
C ALA A 26 34.77 52.44 22.93
N THR A 27 35.82 51.77 22.45
CA THR A 27 36.23 50.45 22.95
C THR A 27 36.62 50.48 24.43
N GLN A 28 37.44 51.45 24.85
CA GLN A 28 37.80 51.60 26.26
C GLN A 28 36.57 51.87 27.13
N HIS A 29 35.66 52.75 26.67
CA HIS A 29 34.41 53.02 27.37
C HIS A 29 33.54 51.78 27.50
N PHE A 30 33.39 51.01 26.42
CA PHE A 30 32.61 49.77 26.42
C PHE A 30 33.09 48.79 27.50
N PHE A 31 34.39 48.53 27.57
CA PHE A 31 34.94 47.57 28.54
C PHE A 31 34.99 48.10 29.98
N ASN A 32 35.17 49.40 30.19
CA ASN A 32 35.29 49.99 31.53
C ASN A 32 33.92 50.36 32.15
N PHE A 33 32.93 50.67 31.32
CA PHE A 33 31.64 51.21 31.73
C PHE A 33 30.48 50.52 31.01
N GLY A 34 30.52 50.44 29.69
CA GLY A 34 29.40 49.96 28.86
C GLY A 34 28.84 48.60 29.25
N LEU A 35 29.70 47.60 29.44
CA LEU A 35 29.28 46.27 29.88
C LEU A 35 28.61 46.32 31.26
N ARG A 36 29.22 47.00 32.24
CA ARG A 36 28.66 47.13 33.60
C ARG A 36 27.33 47.87 33.60
N GLU A 37 27.17 48.87 32.73
CA GLU A 37 25.97 49.68 32.57
C GLU A 37 24.89 49.00 31.74
N GLY A 38 25.19 47.87 31.09
CA GLY A 38 24.25 47.16 30.20
C GLY A 38 23.89 47.95 28.95
N ARG A 39 24.81 48.78 28.44
CA ARG A 39 24.55 49.60 27.24
C ARG A 39 24.52 48.74 25.98
N ASP A 40 23.50 48.92 25.15
CA ASP A 40 23.38 48.30 23.82
C ASP A 40 24.63 48.58 22.99
N PHE A 41 25.25 47.52 22.47
CA PHE A 41 26.55 47.58 21.79
C PHE A 41 26.60 46.83 20.46
N SER A 42 25.54 46.10 20.15
CA SER A 42 25.39 45.35 18.91
C SER A 42 23.90 45.24 18.58
N PRO A 43 23.50 45.35 17.31
CA PRO A 43 22.13 45.05 16.90
C PRO A 43 21.86 43.54 16.77
N VAL A 44 22.89 42.70 16.92
CA VAL A 44 22.79 41.24 16.77
C VAL A 44 23.03 40.52 18.10
N VAL A 45 23.90 41.03 18.98
CA VAL A 45 24.26 40.36 20.24
C VAL A 45 23.37 40.82 21.38
N ASP A 46 22.73 39.88 22.06
CA ASP A 46 21.90 40.09 23.24
C ASP A 46 22.46 39.28 24.43
N LEU A 47 23.04 39.98 25.41
CA LEU A 47 23.61 39.34 26.60
C LEU A 47 22.55 38.88 27.60
N ASP A 48 21.35 39.45 27.57
CA ASP A 48 20.26 39.05 28.44
C ASP A 48 19.66 37.73 27.95
N LEU A 49 19.43 37.61 26.65
CA LEU A 49 19.08 36.34 26.00
C LEU A 49 20.18 35.29 26.23
N TYR A 50 21.46 35.65 26.01
CA TYR A 50 22.57 34.72 26.23
C TYR A 50 22.60 34.18 27.66
N ARG A 51 22.36 35.04 28.66
CA ARG A 51 22.26 34.62 30.06
C ARG A 51 21.07 33.70 30.29
N ALA A 52 19.90 34.05 29.76
CA ALA A 52 18.68 33.28 29.96
C ALA A 52 18.75 31.88 29.33
N ALA A 53 19.35 31.79 28.14
CA ALA A 53 19.52 30.54 27.40
C ALA A 53 20.61 29.61 27.99
N ASN A 54 21.50 30.13 28.85
CA ASN A 54 22.66 29.42 29.37
C ASN A 54 22.70 29.42 30.92
N PRO A 55 21.74 28.74 31.58
CA PRO A 55 21.64 28.71 33.04
C PRO A 55 22.83 27.99 33.71
N ASP A 56 23.58 27.18 32.96
CA ASP A 56 24.84 26.56 33.40
C ASP A 56 25.90 27.61 33.80
N LEU A 57 25.93 28.75 33.10
CA LEU A 57 26.87 29.84 33.41
C LEU A 57 26.53 30.52 34.75
N ALA A 58 25.24 30.67 35.05
CA ALA A 58 24.80 31.14 36.36
C ALA A 58 25.16 30.14 37.47
N ALA A 59 25.05 28.83 37.21
CA ALA A 59 25.40 27.78 38.17
C ALA A 59 26.89 27.77 38.55
N VAL A 60 27.78 28.22 37.65
CA VAL A 60 29.22 28.40 37.93
C VAL A 60 29.56 29.80 38.48
N GLY A 61 28.54 30.62 38.80
CA GLY A 61 28.69 31.88 39.52
C GLY A 61 28.83 33.12 38.64
N PHE A 62 28.42 33.08 37.36
CA PHE A 62 28.40 34.30 36.55
C PHE A 62 27.24 35.20 36.96
N THR A 63 27.53 36.46 37.22
CA THR A 63 26.56 37.47 37.66
C THR A 63 26.68 38.79 36.89
N GLU A 64 27.82 39.07 36.27
CA GLU A 64 28.09 40.35 35.60
C GLU A 64 28.15 40.21 34.07
N ASN A 65 27.65 41.22 33.35
CA ASN A 65 27.67 41.29 31.88
C ASN A 65 29.07 41.04 31.28
N ARG A 66 30.14 41.44 31.96
CA ARG A 66 31.51 41.19 31.49
C ARG A 66 31.84 39.71 31.42
N GLN A 67 31.41 38.92 32.40
CA GLN A 67 31.65 37.47 32.42
C GLN A 67 30.92 36.78 31.27
N PHE A 68 29.66 37.15 31.03
CA PHE A 68 28.86 36.65 29.91
C PHE A 68 29.45 37.05 28.55
N PHE A 69 29.88 38.31 28.40
CA PHE A 69 30.55 38.79 27.19
C PHE A 69 31.85 38.03 26.92
N ASP A 70 32.71 37.89 27.94
CA ASP A 70 33.99 37.20 27.83
C ASP A 70 33.78 35.72 27.47
N HIS A 71 32.78 35.05 28.06
CA HIS A 71 32.46 33.66 27.72
C HIS A 71 31.85 33.52 26.32
N LEU A 72 30.92 34.39 25.95
CA LEU A 72 30.37 34.40 24.59
C LEU A 72 31.46 34.57 23.53
N SER A 73 32.38 35.52 23.76
CA SER A 73 33.47 35.84 22.84
C SER A 73 34.49 34.71 22.68
N ASN A 74 34.84 34.04 23.78
CA ASN A 74 35.88 33.01 23.80
C ASN A 74 35.36 31.59 23.51
N PHE A 75 34.08 31.33 23.78
CA PHE A 75 33.49 29.98 23.72
C PHE A 75 32.10 29.99 23.08
N GLY A 76 31.20 30.86 23.53
CA GLY A 76 29.78 30.77 23.19
C GLY A 76 29.46 30.84 21.69
N VAL A 77 30.14 31.70 20.94
CA VAL A 77 29.98 31.76 19.47
C VAL A 77 30.46 30.45 18.84
N GLY A 78 31.67 29.98 19.18
CA GLY A 78 32.22 28.73 18.68
C GLY A 78 31.38 27.50 19.03
N GLU A 79 30.80 27.47 20.24
CA GLU A 79 29.89 26.43 20.70
C GLU A 79 28.50 26.49 20.05
N GLY A 80 28.17 27.59 19.34
CA GLY A 80 26.86 27.76 18.71
C GLY A 80 25.73 28.04 19.70
N ARG A 81 26.03 28.54 20.91
CA ARG A 81 25.03 28.85 21.93
C ARG A 81 24.11 29.98 21.45
N LEU A 82 22.85 29.98 21.89
CA LEU A 82 21.89 31.04 21.56
C LEU A 82 22.25 32.36 22.26
N PHE A 83 22.54 33.42 21.48
CA PHE A 83 22.88 34.76 21.98
C PHE A 83 22.22 35.91 21.19
N SER A 84 21.40 35.59 20.20
CA SER A 84 20.88 36.56 19.24
C SER A 84 19.45 36.22 18.84
N ASN A 85 18.61 37.26 18.76
CA ASN A 85 17.28 37.15 18.19
C ASN A 85 17.26 37.19 16.65
N THR A 86 18.41 37.42 15.99
CA THR A 86 18.51 37.56 14.53
C THR A 86 19.52 36.63 13.87
N PHE A 87 20.30 35.89 14.67
CA PHE A 87 21.32 34.96 14.19
C PHE A 87 21.34 33.66 15.00
N HIS A 88 21.27 32.52 14.31
CA HIS A 88 21.46 31.19 14.84
C HIS A 88 22.33 30.39 13.88
N ALA A 89 23.55 30.01 14.29
CA ALA A 89 24.57 29.45 13.39
C ALA A 89 24.07 28.22 12.61
N ASP A 90 23.39 27.29 13.28
CA ASP A 90 22.85 26.10 12.63
C ASP A 90 21.70 26.41 11.67
N PHE A 91 20.90 27.44 11.97
CA PHE A 91 19.85 27.88 11.05
C PHE A 91 20.49 28.49 9.82
N TYR A 92 21.42 29.43 10.02
CA TYR A 92 22.10 30.15 8.95
C TYR A 92 22.85 29.22 8.00
N ARG A 93 23.54 28.20 8.55
CA ARG A 93 24.18 27.16 7.74
C ARG A 93 23.16 26.35 6.95
N ALA A 94 22.06 25.95 7.58
CA ALA A 94 21.06 25.08 6.94
C ALA A 94 20.18 25.82 5.92
N SER A 95 19.91 27.13 6.09
CA SER A 95 19.13 27.93 5.14
C SER A 95 19.88 28.32 3.86
N HIS A 96 21.20 28.09 3.79
CA HIS A 96 22.03 28.56 2.68
C HIS A 96 22.96 27.45 2.16
N SER A 97 22.61 26.90 1.00
CA SER A 97 23.30 25.77 0.39
C SER A 97 24.78 26.02 0.08
N ASP A 98 25.16 27.26 -0.23
CA ASP A 98 26.55 27.68 -0.44
C ASP A 98 27.38 27.56 0.86
N LEU A 99 26.81 27.91 2.01
CA LEU A 99 27.49 27.81 3.31
C LEU A 99 27.68 26.35 3.76
N ILE A 100 26.76 25.46 3.39
CA ILE A 100 26.91 24.00 3.61
C ILE A 100 28.14 23.48 2.87
N ALA A 101 28.31 23.87 1.60
CA ALA A 101 29.41 23.40 0.77
C ALA A 101 30.78 23.91 1.24
N ILE A 102 30.83 25.13 1.79
CA ILE A 102 32.07 25.74 2.29
C ILE A 102 32.49 25.13 3.64
N GLY A 103 31.53 24.70 4.47
CA GLY A 103 31.82 24.02 5.74
C GLY A 103 32.34 24.96 6.85
N PHE A 104 31.86 26.21 6.88
CA PHE A 104 32.25 27.17 7.93
C PHE A 104 31.87 26.70 9.34
N ASP A 105 32.79 26.93 10.28
CA ASP A 105 32.52 26.82 11.71
C ASP A 105 31.60 27.95 12.21
N ASN A 106 31.17 27.88 13.47
CA ASN A 106 30.21 28.83 14.01
C ASN A 106 30.75 30.27 14.13
N GLU A 107 32.06 30.46 14.37
CA GLU A 107 32.69 31.79 14.38
C GLU A 107 32.69 32.38 12.96
N GLN A 108 33.10 31.58 11.98
CA GLN A 108 33.14 31.96 10.56
C GLN A 108 31.74 32.27 10.01
N LEU A 109 30.70 31.54 10.41
CA LEU A 109 29.32 31.82 10.03
C LEU A 109 28.84 33.15 10.60
N PHE A 110 29.17 33.45 11.86
CA PHE A 110 28.83 34.72 12.47
C PHE A 110 29.54 35.89 11.80
N ASP A 111 30.85 35.75 11.55
CA ASP A 111 31.64 36.74 10.82
C ASP A 111 31.10 36.96 9.40
N HIS A 112 30.74 35.89 8.70
CA HIS A 112 30.12 35.97 7.37
C HIS A 112 28.78 36.72 7.42
N PHE A 113 27.93 36.44 8.41
CA PHE A 113 26.66 37.13 8.57
C PHE A 113 26.85 38.64 8.79
N LEU A 114 27.78 39.03 9.67
CA LEU A 114 28.06 40.43 9.97
C LEU A 114 28.65 41.21 8.77
N GLN A 115 29.52 40.55 7.98
CA GLN A 115 30.21 41.16 6.85
C GLN A 115 29.34 41.21 5.59
N PHE A 116 28.67 40.11 5.26
CA PHE A 116 27.95 39.90 4.01
C PHE A 116 26.46 39.67 4.24
N GLY A 117 26.10 38.71 5.10
CA GLY A 117 24.73 38.22 5.25
C GLY A 117 23.67 39.31 5.49
N ILE A 118 23.94 40.27 6.38
CA ILE A 118 23.01 41.37 6.67
C ILE A 118 22.77 42.23 5.40
N ASN A 119 23.83 42.58 4.67
CA ASN A 119 23.70 43.41 3.48
C ASN A 119 23.06 42.65 2.31
N GLU A 120 23.23 41.33 2.27
CA GLU A 120 22.63 40.45 1.26
C GLU A 120 21.18 40.07 1.55
N GLY A 121 20.65 40.43 2.72
CA GLY A 121 19.28 40.07 3.10
C GLY A 121 19.12 38.62 3.59
N ARG A 122 20.22 37.94 3.90
CA ARG A 122 20.19 36.50 4.23
C ARG A 122 19.50 36.22 5.56
N VAL A 123 18.60 35.24 5.57
CA VAL A 123 17.81 34.84 6.75
C VAL A 123 18.64 33.95 7.68
N ALA A 124 19.02 34.47 8.85
CA ALA A 124 19.91 33.79 9.78
C ALA A 124 19.23 33.26 11.07
N SER A 125 17.93 33.47 11.23
CA SER A 125 17.15 32.93 12.35
C SER A 125 15.71 32.62 11.92
N ASN A 126 14.99 31.84 12.71
CA ASN A 126 13.57 31.58 12.52
C ASN A 126 12.66 32.71 13.02
N THR A 127 13.17 33.64 13.80
CA THR A 127 12.40 34.74 14.41
C THR A 127 12.56 36.06 13.67
N PHE A 128 13.52 36.16 12.75
CA PHE A 128 13.79 37.38 12.01
C PHE A 128 14.23 37.11 10.57
N ASP A 129 13.46 37.66 9.65
CA ASP A 129 13.73 37.76 8.21
C ASP A 129 13.66 39.25 7.84
N ILE A 130 14.78 39.83 7.39
CA ILE A 130 14.89 41.28 7.16
C ILE A 130 13.98 41.76 6.04
N ASP A 131 13.91 41.01 4.94
CA ASP A 131 13.12 41.39 3.78
C ASP A 131 11.63 41.28 4.14
N PHE A 132 11.25 40.23 4.86
CA PHE A 132 9.89 40.09 5.38
C PHE A 132 9.55 41.22 6.37
N TYR A 133 10.44 41.50 7.33
CA TYR A 133 10.23 42.55 8.32
C TYR A 133 10.03 43.92 7.69
N LEU A 134 10.84 44.28 6.69
CA LEU A 134 10.71 45.55 6.00
C LEU A 134 9.41 45.63 5.20
N ASN A 135 9.01 44.55 4.51
CA ASN A 135 7.82 44.55 3.64
C ASN A 135 6.49 44.39 4.41
N SER A 136 6.48 43.71 5.55
CA SER A 136 5.29 43.49 6.38
C SER A 136 4.94 44.68 7.28
N ASN A 137 5.81 45.69 7.37
CA ASN A 137 5.62 46.87 8.21
C ASN A 137 5.55 48.15 7.34
N PRO A 138 4.33 48.64 7.00
CA PRO A 138 4.15 49.68 5.98
C PRO A 138 4.90 51.00 6.24
N ASP A 139 5.11 51.35 7.50
CA ASP A 139 5.89 52.53 7.90
C ASP A 139 7.39 52.38 7.57
N LEU A 140 7.93 51.17 7.63
CA LEU A 140 9.31 50.88 7.26
C LEU A 140 9.49 50.87 5.74
N VAL A 141 8.51 50.34 5.00
CA VAL A 141 8.45 50.47 3.52
C VAL A 141 8.47 51.94 3.12
N ALA A 142 7.61 52.76 3.73
CA ALA A 142 7.53 54.19 3.44
C ALA A 142 8.82 54.94 3.82
N ALA A 143 9.53 54.49 4.86
CA ALA A 143 10.82 55.04 5.26
C ALA A 143 11.98 54.62 4.34
N GLY A 144 11.81 53.59 3.50
CA GLY A 144 12.82 53.13 2.55
C GLY A 144 14.11 52.66 3.21
N LEU A 145 14.00 51.99 4.36
CA LEU A 145 15.16 51.52 5.13
C LEU A 145 15.94 50.44 4.38
N ASP A 146 17.26 50.53 4.41
CA ASP A 146 18.13 49.42 4.00
C ASP A 146 18.17 48.29 5.05
N ASN A 147 18.78 47.16 4.72
CA ASN A 147 18.83 45.99 5.60
C ASN A 147 19.55 46.27 6.94
N ARG A 148 20.59 47.11 6.96
CA ARG A 148 21.26 47.46 8.23
C ARG A 148 20.37 48.36 9.08
N GLN A 149 19.68 49.30 8.45
CA GLN A 149 18.72 50.19 9.11
C GLN A 149 17.52 49.41 9.65
N GLY A 150 16.99 48.45 8.88
CA GLY A 150 15.92 47.56 9.30
C GLY A 150 16.30 46.70 10.51
N LEU A 151 17.49 46.09 10.49
CA LEU A 151 18.02 45.33 11.63
C LEU A 151 18.17 46.20 12.89
N ASN A 152 18.71 47.42 12.73
CA ASN A 152 18.82 48.36 13.84
C ASN A 152 17.45 48.79 14.37
N HIS A 153 16.45 48.96 13.50
CA HIS A 153 15.09 49.28 13.91
C HIS A 153 14.45 48.11 14.68
N PHE A 154 14.59 46.89 14.18
CA PHE A 154 14.10 45.68 14.84
C PHE A 154 14.67 45.54 16.26
N SER A 155 15.99 45.61 16.40
CA SER A 155 16.68 45.45 17.69
C SER A 155 16.27 46.51 18.72
N ARG A 156 16.03 47.76 18.28
CA ARG A 156 15.72 48.87 19.19
C ARG A 156 14.23 49.02 19.50
N PHE A 157 13.38 48.71 18.53
CA PHE A 157 11.95 49.04 18.56
C PHE A 157 11.09 47.83 18.21
N GLY A 158 11.40 47.13 17.11
CA GLY A 158 10.54 46.08 16.55
C GLY A 158 10.12 45.00 17.53
N ILE A 159 11.04 44.50 18.35
CA ILE A 159 10.76 43.48 19.37
C ILE A 159 9.72 44.00 20.39
N ASN A 160 9.95 45.19 20.94
CA ASN A 160 9.10 45.78 21.98
C ASN A 160 7.75 46.26 21.43
N GLU A 161 7.72 46.71 20.18
CA GLU A 161 6.50 47.10 19.47
C GLU A 161 5.63 45.90 19.06
N GLY A 162 6.16 44.68 19.15
CA GLY A 162 5.45 43.46 18.76
C GLY A 162 5.22 43.34 17.26
N ARG A 163 6.18 43.82 16.45
CA ARG A 163 6.07 43.79 14.98
C ARG A 163 6.17 42.36 14.43
N ILE A 164 5.51 42.13 13.30
CA ILE A 164 5.65 40.89 12.52
C ILE A 164 7.04 40.88 11.87
N THR A 165 7.79 39.79 12.04
CA THR A 165 9.25 39.79 11.87
C THR A 165 9.80 38.64 11.05
N SER A 166 9.03 37.56 10.90
CA SER A 166 9.36 36.49 9.97
C SER A 166 8.09 35.73 9.57
N PRO A 167 8.14 34.98 8.47
CA PRO A 167 7.03 34.10 8.11
C PRO A 167 6.95 32.83 9.00
N GLN A 168 7.90 32.58 9.91
CA GLN A 168 7.89 31.45 10.85
C GLN A 168 7.46 31.86 12.27
N PHE A 169 7.52 33.15 12.58
CA PHE A 169 7.28 33.67 13.93
C PHE A 169 6.68 35.07 13.89
N ASP A 170 5.57 35.22 14.59
CA ASP A 170 4.94 36.48 14.95
C ASP A 170 4.59 36.45 16.44
N VAL A 171 5.09 37.44 17.18
CA VAL A 171 4.93 37.48 18.63
C VAL A 171 3.48 37.69 19.05
N GLY A 172 2.70 38.43 18.25
CA GLY A 172 1.27 38.62 18.48
C GLY A 172 0.51 37.30 18.38
N THR A 173 0.79 36.53 17.32
CA THR A 173 0.26 35.20 17.09
C THR A 173 0.67 34.22 18.18
N TYR A 174 1.96 34.22 18.56
CA TYR A 174 2.48 33.37 19.61
C TYR A 174 1.78 33.62 20.95
N LEU A 175 1.67 34.87 21.38
CA LEU A 175 0.93 35.22 22.60
C LEU A 175 -0.57 34.89 22.47
N GLY A 176 -1.18 35.12 21.31
CA GLY A 176 -2.60 34.89 21.08
C GLY A 176 -3.01 33.40 21.13
N ILE A 177 -2.14 32.49 20.69
CA ILE A 177 -2.41 31.05 20.63
C ILE A 177 -2.07 30.31 21.93
N HIS A 178 -1.21 30.89 22.78
CA HIS A 178 -0.71 30.25 24.01
C HIS A 178 -1.22 30.97 25.28
N PRO A 179 -2.40 30.58 25.83
CA PRO A 179 -3.01 31.25 26.98
C PRO A 179 -2.15 31.25 28.25
N ASP A 180 -1.27 30.25 28.41
CA ASP A 180 -0.34 30.17 29.55
C ASP A 180 0.67 31.31 29.54
N LEU A 181 1.14 31.74 28.37
CA LEU A 181 2.06 32.87 28.23
C LEU A 181 1.37 34.20 28.54
N VAL A 182 0.12 34.34 28.11
CA VAL A 182 -0.72 35.51 28.46
C VAL A 182 -1.00 35.55 29.96
N ALA A 183 -1.32 34.40 30.57
CA ALA A 183 -1.55 34.29 32.01
C ALA A 183 -0.29 34.61 32.83
N ALA A 184 0.89 34.26 32.31
CA ALA A 184 2.18 34.63 32.89
C ALA A 184 2.57 36.09 32.63
N GLY A 185 1.80 36.84 31.82
CA GLY A 185 1.98 38.27 31.61
C GLY A 185 3.24 38.64 30.82
N LEU A 186 3.69 37.75 29.92
CA LEU A 186 4.91 37.98 29.13
C LEU A 186 4.75 39.22 28.24
N THR A 187 5.79 40.05 28.25
CA THR A 187 5.96 41.13 27.26
C THR A 187 6.39 40.56 25.90
N SER A 188 6.30 41.37 24.84
CA SER A 188 6.77 40.97 23.51
C SER A 188 8.22 40.47 23.50
N ALA A 189 9.14 41.20 24.17
CA ALA A 189 10.54 40.79 24.28
C ALA A 189 10.70 39.44 25.00
N GLN A 190 10.01 39.26 26.13
CA GLN A 190 10.05 37.98 26.86
C GLN A 190 9.42 36.83 26.07
N ALA A 191 8.43 37.11 25.22
CA ALA A 191 7.81 36.11 24.35
C ALA A 191 8.74 35.69 23.19
N PHE A 192 9.52 36.62 22.62
CA PHE A 192 10.61 36.30 21.69
C PHE A 192 11.63 35.37 22.35
N ASP A 193 12.15 35.75 23.52
CA ASP A 193 13.14 34.94 24.24
C ASP A 193 12.56 33.57 24.63
N HIS A 194 11.33 33.55 25.15
CA HIS A 194 10.65 32.30 25.52
C HIS A 194 10.51 31.37 24.31
N TYR A 195 10.15 31.88 23.14
CA TYR A 195 10.04 31.06 21.95
C TYR A 195 11.40 30.44 21.56
N GLN A 196 12.48 31.22 21.59
CA GLN A 196 13.80 30.70 21.21
C GLN A 196 14.37 29.71 22.22
N ILE A 197 14.13 29.93 23.52
CA ILE A 197 14.65 29.07 24.59
C ILE A 197 13.80 27.80 24.73
N PHE A 198 12.47 27.94 24.70
CA PHE A 198 11.53 26.86 25.02
C PHE A 198 10.57 26.55 23.87
N GLY A 199 9.84 27.56 23.40
CA GLY A 199 8.70 27.38 22.48
C GLY A 199 9.04 26.61 21.21
N PHE A 200 10.23 26.85 20.66
CA PHE A 200 10.75 26.15 19.49
C PHE A 200 10.90 24.64 19.75
N ASN A 201 11.58 24.27 20.84
CA ASN A 201 11.80 22.87 21.23
C ASN A 201 10.50 22.18 21.67
N GLU A 202 9.57 22.94 22.25
CA GLU A 202 8.22 22.49 22.60
C GLU A 202 7.29 22.35 21.38
N ARG A 203 7.76 22.69 20.17
CA ARG A 203 6.98 22.68 18.92
C ARG A 203 5.74 23.58 18.98
N ARG A 204 5.80 24.67 19.75
CA ARG A 204 4.69 25.61 19.87
C ARG A 204 4.51 26.40 18.57
N PHE A 205 3.25 26.51 18.14
CA PHE A 205 2.90 27.27 16.95
C PHE A 205 3.12 28.76 17.14
N ALA A 206 3.79 29.43 16.20
CA ALA A 206 4.07 30.87 16.30
C ALA A 206 3.99 31.64 14.96
N ALA A 207 3.87 30.96 13.82
CA ALA A 207 3.87 31.62 12.51
C ALA A 207 2.61 32.47 12.29
N PRO A 208 2.75 33.69 11.72
CA PRO A 208 1.60 34.49 11.30
C PRO A 208 0.87 33.82 10.14
N VAL A 209 -0.41 34.15 9.97
CA VAL A 209 -1.15 33.78 8.74
C VAL A 209 -0.71 34.73 7.62
N LEU A 210 -0.01 34.20 6.62
CA LEU A 210 0.40 34.96 5.46
C LEU A 210 -0.80 35.15 4.51
N PRO A 211 -1.23 36.39 4.21
CA PRO A 211 -2.14 36.63 3.10
C PRO A 211 -1.34 36.44 1.80
N VAL A 212 -1.76 35.48 0.98
CA VAL A 212 -1.10 35.22 -0.30
C VAL A 212 -1.49 36.35 -1.27
N PRO A 213 -0.52 37.09 -1.86
CA PRO A 213 -0.87 38.23 -2.71
C PRO A 213 -1.31 37.78 -4.12
N GLY A 214 -2.62 37.80 -4.37
CA GLY A 214 -3.18 37.39 -5.67
C GLY A 214 -3.34 35.88 -5.78
N ASP A 215 -3.52 35.38 -7.00
CA ASP A 215 -3.68 33.95 -7.31
C ASP A 215 -2.32 33.21 -7.10
N PRO A 216 -2.25 32.16 -6.25
CA PRO A 216 -1.06 31.34 -6.02
C PRO A 216 -0.57 30.58 -7.26
N GLY A 217 -1.38 30.51 -8.32
CA GLY A 217 -1.08 29.91 -9.60
C GLY A 217 -1.51 28.44 -9.68
N ASP A 218 -1.95 28.02 -10.88
CA ASP A 218 -2.48 26.68 -11.14
C ASP A 218 -1.43 25.58 -11.44
N THR A 219 -0.14 25.96 -11.59
CA THR A 219 0.97 25.08 -12.00
C THR A 219 2.19 25.23 -11.08
N ILE A 220 3.09 24.25 -11.07
CA ILE A 220 4.32 24.32 -10.26
C ILE A 220 5.17 25.53 -10.68
N GLU A 221 5.23 25.84 -11.98
CA GLU A 221 5.98 26.96 -12.52
C GLU A 221 5.42 28.33 -12.12
N THR A 222 4.11 28.41 -11.89
CA THR A 222 3.42 29.64 -11.48
C THR A 222 3.16 29.70 -9.97
N SER A 223 3.58 28.67 -9.23
CA SER A 223 3.23 28.49 -7.82
C SER A 223 3.79 29.58 -6.90
N PHE A 224 3.05 29.89 -5.84
CA PHE A 224 3.51 30.82 -4.81
C PHE A 224 4.51 30.14 -3.87
N ASP A 225 5.71 30.73 -3.73
CA ASP A 225 6.76 30.22 -2.85
C ASP A 225 6.54 30.63 -1.39
N LEU A 226 6.21 29.66 -0.54
CA LEU A 226 6.14 29.78 0.92
C LEU A 226 7.54 29.81 1.56
N GLY A 227 8.60 29.67 0.77
CA GLY A 227 9.99 29.81 1.13
C GLY A 227 10.59 28.55 1.77
N THR A 228 11.81 28.70 2.27
CA THR A 228 12.55 27.61 2.91
C THR A 228 12.15 27.46 4.39
N ILE A 229 11.74 26.25 4.75
CA ILE A 229 11.46 25.80 6.11
C ILE A 229 12.67 24.98 6.59
N VAL A 230 13.48 25.60 7.45
CA VAL A 230 14.60 24.92 8.11
C VAL A 230 14.12 24.11 9.31
N PHE A 231 13.24 24.74 10.10
CA PHE A 231 12.49 24.14 11.19
C PHE A 231 11.39 25.12 11.63
N GLY A 232 10.25 24.60 12.09
CA GLY A 232 9.14 25.42 12.59
C GLY A 232 7.89 25.35 11.72
N ASN A 233 7.07 26.40 11.77
CA ASN A 233 5.75 26.42 11.16
C ASN A 233 5.63 27.46 10.04
N ARG A 234 4.70 27.21 9.11
CA ARG A 234 4.19 28.16 8.11
C ARG A 234 2.67 28.18 8.20
N ARG A 235 2.07 29.36 8.03
CA ARG A 235 0.63 29.52 7.82
C ARG A 235 0.38 30.42 6.64
N PHE A 236 -0.61 30.08 5.85
CA PHE A 236 -1.06 30.85 4.70
C PHE A 236 -2.57 30.71 4.55
N SER A 237 -3.20 31.68 3.93
CA SER A 237 -4.62 31.65 3.65
C SER A 237 -4.90 32.24 2.29
N ASP A 238 -5.89 31.67 1.60
CA ASP A 238 -6.37 32.18 0.32
C ASP A 238 -7.83 31.78 0.08
N SER A 239 -8.34 32.06 -1.12
CA SER A 239 -9.68 31.73 -1.54
C SER A 239 -9.73 31.18 -2.96
N LEU A 240 -10.41 30.04 -3.14
CA LEU A 240 -10.80 29.50 -4.44
C LEU A 240 -12.06 30.21 -4.93
N VAL A 241 -12.07 30.67 -6.18
CA VAL A 241 -13.20 31.42 -6.76
C VAL A 241 -13.61 30.91 -8.14
N THR A 242 -14.71 31.42 -8.68
CA THR A 242 -15.13 31.04 -10.03
C THR A 242 -14.07 31.42 -11.06
N GLY A 243 -13.54 30.42 -11.77
CA GLY A 243 -12.47 30.62 -12.75
C GLY A 243 -11.06 30.47 -12.19
N ASP A 244 -10.93 30.26 -10.89
CA ASP A 244 -9.69 30.01 -10.16
C ASP A 244 -9.95 28.90 -9.12
N LEU A 245 -9.83 27.66 -9.58
CA LEU A 245 -10.29 26.47 -8.86
C LEU A 245 -9.14 25.63 -8.31
N ARG A 246 -7.88 26.08 -8.50
CA ARG A 246 -6.70 25.36 -8.09
C ARG A 246 -5.57 26.34 -7.73
N ASP A 247 -5.17 26.26 -6.48
CA ASP A 247 -3.98 26.95 -6.00
C ASP A 247 -2.83 25.95 -5.86
N ILE A 248 -1.64 26.35 -6.29
CA ILE A 248 -0.40 25.61 -6.03
C ILE A 248 0.57 26.49 -5.26
N TYR A 249 1.05 25.96 -4.14
CA TYR A 249 2.12 26.51 -3.35
C TYR A 249 3.37 25.69 -3.53
N GLN A 250 4.54 26.29 -3.33
CA GLN A 250 5.80 25.56 -3.17
C GLN A 250 6.46 25.89 -1.83
N PHE A 251 7.12 24.92 -1.22
CA PHE A 251 7.95 25.14 -0.04
C PHE A 251 9.21 24.29 -0.12
N THR A 252 10.29 24.74 0.50
CA THR A 252 11.57 24.01 0.51
C THR A 252 11.93 23.54 1.91
N LEU A 253 12.19 22.25 2.09
CA LEU A 253 12.77 21.71 3.31
C LEU A 253 14.30 21.74 3.22
N ALA A 254 14.94 22.47 4.12
CA ALA A 254 16.41 22.55 4.15
C ALA A 254 17.07 21.24 4.62
N ARG A 255 16.34 20.43 5.39
CA ARG A 255 16.81 19.18 5.99
C ARG A 255 15.68 18.16 5.99
N PRO A 256 15.99 16.86 6.04
CA PRO A 256 14.97 15.84 6.26
C PRO A 256 14.14 16.18 7.49
N SER A 257 12.81 16.18 7.33
CA SER A 257 11.89 16.67 8.35
C SER A 257 10.64 15.81 8.41
N ALA A 258 10.18 15.50 9.63
CA ALA A 258 8.82 15.08 9.84
C ALA A 258 7.90 16.28 9.55
N VAL A 259 7.09 16.17 8.51
CA VAL A 259 6.15 17.21 8.10
C VAL A 259 4.77 16.83 8.58
N ASN A 260 4.02 17.83 9.04
CA ASN A 260 2.58 17.75 9.24
C ASN A 260 1.94 18.92 8.48
N LEU A 261 1.02 18.61 7.57
CA LEU A 261 0.18 19.58 6.88
C LEU A 261 -1.19 19.61 7.54
N ASP A 262 -1.72 20.78 7.83
CA ASP A 262 -3.07 20.93 8.39
C ASP A 262 -3.80 22.03 7.62
N PHE A 263 -5.00 21.72 7.12
CA PHE A 263 -5.84 22.65 6.36
C PHE A 263 -7.19 22.88 7.04
N THR A 264 -7.74 24.07 6.89
CA THR A 264 -9.09 24.43 7.35
C THR A 264 -9.78 25.22 6.26
N VAL A 265 -10.95 24.75 5.80
CA VAL A 265 -11.75 25.41 4.77
C VAL A 265 -12.98 26.04 5.43
N GLN A 266 -13.26 27.32 5.18
CA GLN A 266 -14.42 28.02 5.72
C GLN A 266 -15.59 28.04 4.72
N GLY A 267 -16.84 28.07 5.22
CA GLY A 267 -18.04 28.30 4.37
C GLY A 267 -18.65 27.08 3.69
N VAL A 268 -18.90 25.99 4.45
CA VAL A 268 -19.34 24.68 3.92
C VAL A 268 -20.66 24.71 3.13
N SER A 269 -20.61 24.18 1.91
CA SER A 269 -21.74 23.59 1.20
C SER A 269 -21.42 22.10 0.96
N ILE A 270 -22.30 21.20 1.39
CA ILE A 270 -22.16 19.73 1.38
C ILE A 270 -22.06 19.07 -0.01
N PHE A 271 -21.85 19.83 -1.08
CA PHE A 271 -21.96 19.35 -2.47
C PHE A 271 -20.67 19.45 -3.30
N GLU A 272 -19.56 19.94 -2.72
CA GLU A 272 -18.34 20.25 -3.47
C GLU A 272 -17.10 19.83 -2.68
N ASN A 273 -16.40 18.80 -3.16
CA ASN A 273 -15.18 18.31 -2.52
C ASN A 273 -14.01 19.26 -2.83
N THR A 274 -13.37 19.79 -1.77
CA THR A 274 -12.03 20.37 -1.85
C THR A 274 -11.01 19.25 -1.61
N GLN A 275 -9.90 19.29 -2.32
CA GLN A 275 -8.84 18.30 -2.27
C GLN A 275 -7.51 18.98 -2.05
N VAL A 276 -6.68 18.37 -1.21
CA VAL A 276 -5.33 18.85 -0.91
C VAL A 276 -4.34 17.76 -1.29
N SER A 277 -3.30 18.14 -2.02
CA SER A 277 -2.31 17.21 -2.55
C SER A 277 -0.89 17.73 -2.36
N LEU A 278 -0.02 16.93 -1.77
CA LEU A 278 1.43 17.17 -1.79
C LEU A 278 1.98 16.69 -3.14
N LEU A 279 2.81 17.49 -3.79
CA LEU A 279 3.42 17.23 -5.10
C LEU A 279 4.93 17.05 -4.94
N GLY A 280 5.50 16.13 -5.73
CA GLY A 280 6.94 15.83 -5.73
C GLY A 280 7.83 16.91 -6.37
N ARG A 281 9.16 16.68 -6.33
CA ARG A 281 10.24 17.64 -6.65
C ARG A 281 10.37 18.05 -8.13
N SER A 282 9.78 17.30 -9.06
CA SER A 282 9.88 17.48 -10.51
C SER A 282 8.53 17.68 -11.21
N GLY A 283 7.42 17.77 -10.46
CA GLY A 283 6.09 17.54 -11.01
C GLY A 283 5.80 16.06 -11.33
N ASP A 284 6.84 15.29 -11.63
CA ASP A 284 6.81 13.82 -11.66
C ASP A 284 7.09 13.26 -10.27
N GLY A 285 6.04 12.78 -9.63
CA GLY A 285 5.99 12.15 -8.32
C GLY A 285 4.51 11.93 -7.98
N PRO A 286 4.14 10.88 -7.24
CA PRO A 286 2.74 10.51 -7.01
C PRO A 286 1.88 11.73 -6.64
N GLU A 287 0.86 12.02 -7.46
CA GLU A 287 -0.21 12.93 -7.08
C GLU A 287 -0.93 12.32 -5.89
N PHE A 288 -0.68 12.84 -4.68
CA PHE A 288 -1.39 12.38 -3.50
C PHE A 288 -2.76 13.04 -3.47
N ASP A 289 -3.76 12.31 -3.93
CA ASP A 289 -5.15 12.73 -3.84
C ASP A 289 -5.69 12.37 -2.44
N GLU A 290 -5.47 13.22 -1.43
CA GLU A 290 -6.24 13.13 -0.19
C GLU A 290 -7.51 13.98 -0.32
N ILE A 291 -8.64 13.30 -0.46
CA ILE A 291 -9.96 13.92 -0.55
C ILE A 291 -10.40 14.31 0.86
N LEU A 292 -10.64 15.60 1.10
CA LEU A 292 -11.22 16.06 2.36
C LEU A 292 -12.67 15.54 2.49
N ASP A 293 -13.02 15.02 3.66
CA ASP A 293 -14.38 14.62 4.04
C ASP A 293 -15.29 15.85 4.29
N THR A 294 -16.59 15.61 4.17
CA THR A 294 -17.72 16.49 3.91
C THR A 294 -18.10 17.52 4.99
N ASP A 295 -17.33 17.65 6.08
CA ASP A 295 -17.73 18.39 7.28
C ASP A 295 -17.00 19.73 7.53
N GLY A 296 -16.18 20.22 6.59
CA GLY A 296 -15.64 21.59 6.64
C GLY A 296 -14.67 21.90 7.80
N ARG A 297 -14.23 20.88 8.51
CA ARG A 297 -12.99 20.89 9.30
C ARG A 297 -12.38 19.50 9.13
N LEU A 298 -11.47 19.37 8.17
CA LEU A 298 -10.57 18.23 8.12
C LEU A 298 -9.13 18.71 8.17
N SER A 299 -8.44 18.31 9.22
CA SER A 299 -6.99 18.13 9.18
C SER A 299 -6.69 17.00 8.21
N ALA A 300 -6.41 17.30 6.94
CA ALA A 300 -5.66 16.38 6.09
C ALA A 300 -4.24 16.32 6.66
N ASN A 301 -4.04 15.48 7.67
CA ASN A 301 -2.78 15.35 8.36
C ASN A 301 -1.85 14.50 7.48
N ILE A 302 -1.29 15.13 6.45
CA ILE A 302 -0.20 14.53 5.68
C ILE A 302 1.00 14.54 6.63
N SER A 303 1.16 13.43 7.34
CA SER A 303 2.29 13.20 8.24
C SER A 303 3.22 12.16 7.67
N GLY A 304 4.49 12.51 7.59
CA GLY A 304 5.56 11.60 7.19
C GLY A 304 6.89 12.32 7.18
N VAL A 305 7.94 11.55 6.97
CA VAL A 305 9.31 12.10 6.96
C VAL A 305 9.70 12.40 5.52
N LEU A 306 9.89 13.67 5.22
CA LEU A 306 10.25 14.16 3.89
C LEU A 306 11.76 14.40 3.83
N PRO A 307 12.44 14.00 2.73
CA PRO A 307 13.79 14.46 2.44
C PRO A 307 13.95 15.98 2.39
N ALA A 308 15.19 16.45 2.38
CA ALA A 308 15.46 17.83 2.00
C ALA A 308 15.14 18.02 0.51
N GLY A 309 14.42 19.09 0.17
CA GLY A 309 13.96 19.32 -1.20
C GLY A 309 12.83 20.34 -1.28
N THR A 310 12.46 20.67 -2.51
CA THR A 310 11.32 21.54 -2.82
C THR A 310 10.11 20.68 -3.15
N TYR A 311 8.96 21.03 -2.59
CA TYR A 311 7.70 20.31 -2.71
C TYR A 311 6.60 21.27 -3.15
N GLY A 312 5.68 20.78 -3.98
CA GLY A 312 4.46 21.51 -4.33
C GLY A 312 3.31 21.12 -3.41
N LEU A 313 2.33 21.99 -3.22
CA LEU A 313 1.14 21.74 -2.42
C LEU A 313 -0.05 22.32 -3.16
N SER A 314 -0.92 21.45 -3.67
CA SER A 314 -2.09 21.84 -4.44
C SER A 314 -3.34 21.82 -3.57
N VAL A 315 -4.14 22.88 -3.65
CA VAL A 315 -5.50 22.94 -3.10
C VAL A 315 -6.44 23.11 -4.28
N ARG A 316 -7.32 22.15 -4.54
CA ARG A 316 -8.21 22.17 -5.70
C ARG A 316 -9.65 21.88 -5.33
N THR A 317 -10.58 22.43 -6.10
CA THR A 317 -12.00 22.14 -5.95
C THR A 317 -12.66 21.94 -7.32
N ASN A 318 -13.80 21.26 -7.33
CA ASN A 318 -14.64 21.18 -8.52
C ASN A 318 -15.69 22.30 -8.51
N GLN A 319 -15.93 22.93 -9.66
CA GLN A 319 -17.04 23.87 -9.85
C GLN A 319 -18.27 23.14 -10.39
N ARG A 320 -19.45 23.47 -9.85
CA ARG A 320 -20.73 23.07 -10.44
C ARG A 320 -21.16 24.07 -11.53
N PRO A 321 -21.55 23.61 -12.73
CA PRO A 321 -22.02 24.51 -13.79
C PRO A 321 -23.21 25.37 -13.33
N GLY A 322 -23.10 26.69 -13.48
CA GLY A 322 -24.17 27.65 -13.16
C GLY A 322 -24.19 28.18 -11.72
N PHE A 323 -23.21 27.83 -10.89
CA PHE A 323 -23.04 28.37 -9.53
C PHE A 323 -21.71 29.13 -9.43
N GLU A 324 -21.74 30.28 -8.75
CA GLU A 324 -20.54 31.02 -8.38
C GLU A 324 -19.86 30.33 -7.19
N MET A 325 -18.58 30.03 -7.36
CA MET A 325 -17.68 29.51 -6.33
C MET A 325 -16.97 30.66 -5.60
N PHE A 326 -16.95 30.58 -4.28
CA PHE A 326 -16.08 31.33 -3.39
C PHE A 326 -15.82 30.49 -2.14
N ARG A 327 -14.55 30.20 -1.85
CA ARG A 327 -14.15 29.38 -0.70
C ARG A 327 -12.84 29.84 -0.13
N GLU A 328 -12.88 30.36 1.08
CA GLU A 328 -11.68 30.67 1.86
C GLU A 328 -11.14 29.41 2.52
N TYR A 329 -9.82 29.29 2.54
CA TYR A 329 -9.13 28.26 3.29
C TYR A 329 -7.87 28.82 3.93
N GLU A 330 -7.40 28.08 4.92
CA GLU A 330 -6.16 28.32 5.63
C GLU A 330 -5.36 27.02 5.68
N GLY A 331 -4.10 27.09 5.26
CA GLY A 331 -3.15 25.99 5.32
C GLY A 331 -2.05 26.27 6.34
N SER A 332 -1.56 25.21 6.97
CA SER A 332 -0.38 25.26 7.82
C SER A 332 0.55 24.08 7.58
N ILE A 333 1.85 24.35 7.65
CA ILE A 333 2.92 23.37 7.50
C ILE A 333 3.74 23.41 8.78
N LEU A 334 3.90 22.27 9.44
CA LEU A 334 4.82 22.09 10.55
C LEU A 334 5.92 21.13 10.13
N ALA A 335 7.17 21.59 10.06
CA ALA A 335 8.32 20.76 9.75
C ALA A 335 9.25 20.65 10.96
N THR A 336 9.48 19.42 11.41
CA THR A 336 10.40 19.10 12.50
C THR A 336 11.59 18.32 11.95
N PRO A 337 12.82 18.88 11.97
CA PRO A 337 13.99 18.17 11.46
C PRO A 337 14.20 16.83 12.17
N VAL A 338 14.60 15.83 11.38
CA VAL A 338 15.01 14.52 11.89
C VAL A 338 16.50 14.29 11.61
N ALA A 339 17.16 13.48 12.45
CA ALA A 339 18.61 13.25 12.38
C ALA A 339 19.07 12.52 11.11
N GLY A 340 18.12 11.94 10.35
CA GLY A 340 18.32 11.27 9.07
C GLY A 340 17.03 10.58 8.65
N LEU A 341 16.91 10.26 7.37
CA LEU A 341 15.90 9.29 6.91
C LEU A 341 16.42 7.87 7.15
N PRO A 342 15.54 6.88 7.32
CA PRO A 342 15.93 5.51 7.01
C PRO A 342 16.59 5.47 5.63
N ALA A 343 17.63 4.66 5.50
CA ALA A 343 18.33 4.56 4.23
C ALA A 343 17.49 3.70 3.28
N ASP A 344 16.85 4.34 2.30
CA ASP A 344 16.27 3.66 1.13
C ASP A 344 17.39 2.87 0.44
N ARG A 345 17.29 1.54 0.49
CA ARG A 345 18.25 0.63 -0.13
C ARG A 345 17.67 -0.06 -1.36
N ALA A 346 16.42 0.20 -1.71
CA ALA A 346 15.72 -0.42 -2.81
C ALA A 346 14.69 0.55 -3.41
N GLY A 347 15.00 1.10 -4.59
CA GLY A 347 14.19 2.19 -5.14
C GLY A 347 12.80 1.76 -5.65
N ASN A 348 11.99 2.78 -5.91
CA ASN A 348 10.55 2.69 -6.23
C ASN A 348 10.19 2.18 -7.63
N SER A 349 11.18 1.96 -8.50
CA SER A 349 10.98 1.58 -9.90
C SER A 349 11.91 0.44 -10.31
N ALA A 350 11.59 -0.22 -11.43
CA ALA A 350 12.45 -1.26 -12.01
C ALA A 350 13.88 -0.76 -12.30
N SER A 351 14.00 0.47 -12.80
CA SER A 351 15.28 1.13 -13.08
C SER A 351 16.06 1.53 -11.82
N ALA A 352 15.38 1.74 -10.69
CA ALA A 352 15.98 2.01 -9.38
C ALA A 352 16.07 0.77 -8.49
N ALA A 353 15.72 -0.41 -9.02
CA ALA A 353 15.63 -1.63 -8.25
C ALA A 353 16.98 -2.03 -7.65
N ARG A 354 16.93 -2.57 -6.43
CA ARG A 354 18.10 -3.19 -5.81
C ARG A 354 18.41 -4.51 -6.51
N ASP A 355 19.52 -4.55 -7.22
CA ASP A 355 19.98 -5.76 -7.92
C ASP A 355 20.62 -6.75 -6.94
N LEU A 356 20.03 -7.95 -6.86
CA LEU A 356 20.48 -9.07 -6.03
C LEU A 356 21.35 -10.06 -6.82
N GLY A 357 21.44 -9.91 -8.14
CA GLY A 357 22.11 -10.85 -9.03
C GLY A 357 21.44 -12.22 -9.06
N VAL A 358 22.23 -13.29 -9.28
CA VAL A 358 21.73 -14.67 -9.32
C VAL A 358 21.40 -15.14 -7.89
N LEU A 359 20.13 -15.48 -7.65
CA LEU A 359 19.66 -15.89 -6.33
C LEU A 359 20.08 -17.34 -6.03
N THR A 360 21.24 -17.51 -5.41
CA THR A 360 21.81 -18.84 -5.06
C THR A 360 21.80 -19.15 -3.57
N THR A 361 21.61 -18.14 -2.72
CA THR A 361 21.56 -18.25 -1.26
C THR A 361 20.43 -17.42 -0.70
N VAL A 362 20.03 -17.72 0.55
CA VAL A 362 19.07 -16.89 1.29
C VAL A 362 19.63 -15.47 1.44
N GLN A 363 18.79 -14.48 1.13
CA GLN A 363 19.09 -13.06 1.28
C GLN A 363 18.08 -12.42 2.24
N THR A 364 18.54 -11.50 3.08
CA THR A 364 17.70 -10.79 4.04
C THR A 364 17.91 -9.28 3.93
N PHE A 365 16.81 -8.54 3.92
CA PHE A 365 16.78 -7.09 3.79
C PHE A 365 15.83 -6.50 4.83
N ASN A 366 16.06 -5.24 5.17
CA ASN A 366 15.15 -4.46 5.97
C ASN A 366 15.10 -3.05 5.38
N ASP A 367 13.90 -2.50 5.32
CA ASP A 367 13.67 -1.16 4.79
C ASP A 367 12.35 -0.56 5.31
N ASP A 368 12.08 0.68 4.90
CA ASP A 368 10.93 1.47 5.32
C ASP A 368 10.13 1.98 4.11
N LEU A 369 8.86 1.59 4.02
CA LEU A 369 7.92 2.10 3.02
C LEU A 369 7.16 3.30 3.60
N GLY A 370 7.23 4.43 2.92
CA GLY A 370 6.65 5.69 3.39
C GLY A 370 6.02 6.53 2.28
N LEU A 371 5.62 7.76 2.63
CA LEU A 371 4.97 8.67 1.67
C LEU A 371 5.74 8.87 0.36
N PHE A 372 7.07 8.98 0.39
CA PHE A 372 7.89 9.14 -0.83
C PHE A 372 8.67 7.88 -1.20
N ASP A 373 8.60 6.86 -0.33
CA ASP A 373 9.17 5.54 -0.56
C ASP A 373 8.01 4.52 -0.63
N THR A 374 7.21 4.69 -1.66
CA THR A 374 5.91 4.02 -1.77
C THR A 374 6.03 2.55 -2.15
N ALA A 375 7.18 2.19 -2.72
CA ALA A 375 7.51 0.84 -3.12
C ALA A 375 9.02 0.61 -3.03
N ASP A 376 9.39 -0.63 -2.74
CA ASP A 376 10.76 -1.09 -2.81
C ASP A 376 10.84 -2.22 -3.83
N VAL A 377 11.65 -2.01 -4.85
CA VAL A 377 11.81 -2.96 -5.96
C VAL A 377 13.15 -3.67 -5.84
N TYR A 378 13.11 -4.99 -5.84
CA TYR A 378 14.26 -5.88 -5.83
C TYR A 378 14.32 -6.63 -7.16
N ARG A 379 15.49 -6.70 -7.79
CA ARG A 379 15.71 -7.47 -9.02
C ARG A 379 16.58 -8.69 -8.72
N PHE A 380 16.22 -9.85 -9.25
CA PHE A 380 17.07 -11.04 -9.15
C PHE A 380 16.95 -11.91 -10.41
N THR A 381 17.92 -12.79 -10.61
CA THR A 381 17.96 -13.74 -11.73
C THR A 381 18.00 -15.18 -11.22
N LEU A 382 17.39 -16.09 -11.97
CA LEU A 382 17.42 -17.53 -11.76
C LEU A 382 18.07 -18.21 -12.98
N ASP A 383 19.05 -19.10 -12.76
CA ASP A 383 19.76 -19.81 -13.83
C ASP A 383 19.07 -21.12 -14.27
N ALA A 384 18.10 -21.58 -13.47
CA ALA A 384 17.30 -22.77 -13.67
C ALA A 384 15.96 -22.60 -12.96
N THR A 385 14.98 -23.45 -13.29
CA THR A 385 13.74 -23.53 -12.55
C THR A 385 14.02 -23.75 -11.05
N THR A 386 13.54 -22.83 -10.22
CA THR A 386 13.89 -22.75 -8.79
C THR A 386 12.64 -22.47 -7.95
N ASN A 387 12.48 -23.26 -6.88
CA ASN A 387 11.46 -23.01 -5.85
C ASN A 387 11.97 -21.94 -4.88
N ILE A 388 11.49 -20.71 -5.06
CA ILE A 388 11.82 -19.57 -4.21
C ILE A 388 10.76 -19.35 -3.12
N GLU A 389 11.12 -18.67 -2.04
CA GLU A 389 10.22 -18.27 -0.97
C GLU A 389 10.52 -16.84 -0.54
N ALA A 390 9.49 -15.99 -0.52
CA ALA A 390 9.55 -14.64 0.01
C ALA A 390 8.82 -14.61 1.36
N VAL A 391 9.52 -14.18 2.41
CA VAL A 391 8.98 -14.02 3.76
C VAL A 391 9.11 -12.58 4.20
N ILE A 392 8.01 -11.99 4.63
CA ILE A 392 7.91 -10.63 5.08
C ILE A 392 7.48 -10.65 6.54
N ASP A 393 8.24 -10.01 7.41
CA ASP A 393 7.93 -9.87 8.83
C ASP A 393 8.31 -8.50 9.39
N GLY A 394 8.03 -8.28 10.67
CA GLY A 394 8.46 -7.09 11.40
C GLY A 394 7.76 -5.80 10.98
N ASN A 395 6.81 -5.87 10.05
CA ASN A 395 6.10 -4.72 9.52
C ASN A 395 5.08 -4.16 10.50
N SER A 396 5.13 -2.85 10.73
CA SER A 396 4.24 -2.15 11.68
C SER A 396 2.82 -1.98 11.17
N HIS A 397 2.63 -1.88 9.85
CA HIS A 397 1.34 -1.87 9.15
C HIS A 397 1.37 -2.82 7.94
N ASN A 398 0.20 -2.99 7.31
CA ASN A 398 0.09 -3.87 6.15
C ASN A 398 0.95 -3.38 4.98
N ALA A 399 1.57 -4.33 4.28
CA ALA A 399 2.26 -4.10 3.01
C ALA A 399 1.72 -5.04 1.94
N ILE A 400 1.87 -4.66 0.69
CA ILE A 400 1.49 -5.47 -0.48
C ILE A 400 2.77 -5.98 -1.12
N VAL A 401 2.84 -7.27 -1.42
CA VAL A 401 3.99 -7.88 -2.09
C VAL A 401 3.56 -8.46 -3.42
N GLU A 402 4.35 -8.19 -4.44
CA GLU A 402 4.14 -8.63 -5.80
C GLU A 402 5.45 -9.14 -6.39
N ILE A 403 5.34 -10.07 -7.34
CA ILE A 403 6.46 -10.51 -8.16
C ILE A 403 6.06 -10.45 -9.62
N ALA A 404 6.98 -10.03 -10.48
CA ALA A 404 6.77 -9.89 -11.91
C ALA A 404 8.02 -10.30 -12.68
N GLU A 405 7.84 -10.84 -13.88
CA GLU A 405 8.94 -11.24 -14.76
C GLU A 405 9.32 -10.11 -15.73
N ASP A 406 10.61 -9.99 -16.01
CA ASP A 406 11.13 -9.22 -17.15
C ASP A 406 11.10 -10.08 -18.41
N LEU A 407 9.97 -10.06 -19.12
CA LEU A 407 9.72 -10.95 -20.28
C LEU A 407 10.67 -10.72 -21.46
N ASN A 408 11.22 -9.50 -21.61
CA ASN A 408 12.06 -9.16 -22.77
C ASN A 408 13.50 -8.78 -22.39
N ASN A 409 13.85 -8.87 -21.11
CA ASN A 409 15.17 -8.54 -20.54
C ASN A 409 15.62 -7.10 -20.82
N ASN A 410 14.68 -6.13 -20.83
CA ASN A 410 15.00 -4.71 -21.00
C ASN A 410 15.28 -3.99 -19.67
N GLY A 411 15.11 -4.67 -18.52
CA GLY A 411 15.26 -4.09 -17.20
C GLY A 411 14.01 -3.37 -16.67
N GLU A 412 12.85 -3.56 -17.29
CA GLU A 412 11.55 -3.03 -16.89
C GLU A 412 10.60 -4.15 -16.45
N ILE A 413 9.54 -3.78 -15.73
CA ILE A 413 8.47 -4.72 -15.35
C ILE A 413 7.49 -4.83 -16.52
N ASP A 414 7.62 -5.87 -17.32
CA ASP A 414 6.81 -6.10 -18.53
C ASP A 414 5.76 -7.22 -18.38
N GLY A 415 5.98 -8.16 -17.45
CA GLY A 415 5.09 -9.29 -17.21
C GLY A 415 3.85 -8.94 -16.38
N PRO A 416 2.72 -9.65 -16.57
CA PRO A 416 1.64 -9.61 -15.59
C PRO A 416 2.16 -10.09 -14.23
N GLN A 417 1.51 -9.64 -13.15
CA GLN A 417 1.82 -10.13 -11.81
C GLN A 417 1.87 -11.66 -11.79
N VAL A 418 2.98 -12.21 -11.31
CA VAL A 418 3.20 -13.63 -11.13
C VAL A 418 2.54 -14.02 -9.80
N GLY A 419 1.22 -14.16 -9.83
CA GLY A 419 0.41 -14.59 -8.68
C GLY A 419 -0.48 -13.55 -8.02
N PRO A 420 -1.13 -13.91 -6.89
CA PRO A 420 -1.98 -13.00 -6.15
C PRO A 420 -1.14 -11.97 -5.40
N GLU A 421 -1.71 -10.78 -5.18
CA GLU A 421 -1.14 -9.80 -4.26
C GLU A 421 -1.07 -10.41 -2.86
N ILE A 422 0.12 -10.41 -2.27
CA ILE A 422 0.31 -10.88 -0.91
C ILE A 422 0.07 -9.71 0.02
N PHE A 423 -0.94 -9.82 0.88
CA PHE A 423 -1.13 -8.88 1.97
C PHE A 423 -0.27 -9.30 3.16
N ALA A 424 0.91 -8.71 3.27
CA ALA A 424 1.75 -8.86 4.45
C ALA A 424 1.05 -8.17 5.62
N THR A 425 0.51 -8.96 6.55
CA THR A 425 -0.32 -8.44 7.64
C THR A 425 0.56 -7.82 8.72
N ALA A 426 0.13 -6.68 9.26
CA ALA A 426 0.85 -5.98 10.34
C ALA A 426 1.20 -6.92 11.50
N ASN A 427 2.45 -6.83 11.98
CA ASN A 427 2.99 -7.55 13.13
C ASN A 427 2.89 -9.08 13.01
N SER A 428 2.85 -9.62 11.79
CA SER A 428 2.72 -11.04 11.51
C SER A 428 3.66 -11.47 10.39
N GLU A 429 4.24 -12.66 10.52
CA GLU A 429 4.99 -13.26 9.41
C GLU A 429 4.04 -13.63 8.28
N SER A 430 4.36 -13.17 7.06
CA SER A 430 3.61 -13.47 5.85
C SER A 430 4.58 -13.99 4.80
N GLY A 431 4.28 -15.10 4.14
CA GLY A 431 5.16 -15.59 3.08
C GLY A 431 4.49 -16.57 2.14
N LEU A 432 5.03 -16.63 0.93
CA LEU A 432 4.62 -17.56 -0.12
C LEU A 432 5.84 -18.15 -0.83
N GLY A 433 5.68 -19.40 -1.25
CA GLY A 433 6.60 -20.08 -2.15
C GLY A 433 6.15 -19.94 -3.60
N PHE A 434 7.11 -19.82 -4.51
CA PHE A 434 6.92 -19.73 -5.94
C PHE A 434 7.89 -20.69 -6.64
N SER A 435 7.43 -21.42 -7.65
CA SER A 435 8.29 -22.12 -8.61
C SER A 435 8.39 -21.27 -9.86
N LEU A 436 9.59 -20.76 -10.12
CA LEU A 436 9.86 -19.85 -11.23
C LEU A 436 10.92 -20.46 -12.14
N ASP A 437 10.73 -20.32 -13.45
CA ASP A 437 11.68 -20.75 -14.46
C ASP A 437 12.98 -19.92 -14.43
N ALA A 438 13.97 -20.34 -15.23
CA ALA A 438 15.15 -19.53 -15.45
C ALA A 438 14.76 -18.20 -16.11
N GLY A 439 15.11 -17.08 -15.49
CA GLY A 439 14.66 -15.76 -15.92
C GLY A 439 15.08 -14.63 -14.98
N THR A 440 14.70 -13.41 -15.33
CA THR A 440 14.90 -12.21 -14.51
C THR A 440 13.55 -11.77 -13.93
N TYR A 441 13.53 -11.54 -12.63
CA TYR A 441 12.31 -11.22 -11.89
C TYR A 441 12.50 -9.97 -11.04
N PHE A 442 11.39 -9.28 -10.81
CA PHE A 442 11.26 -8.17 -9.89
C PHE A 442 10.31 -8.55 -8.76
N LEU A 443 10.76 -8.40 -7.52
CA LEU A 443 9.91 -8.45 -6.34
C LEU A 443 9.67 -7.03 -5.86
N ARG A 444 8.40 -6.61 -5.78
CA ARG A 444 7.98 -5.27 -5.40
C ARG A 444 7.19 -5.34 -4.10
N LEU A 445 7.68 -4.69 -3.05
CA LEU A 445 6.88 -4.38 -1.87
C LEU A 445 6.28 -2.99 -2.04
N ARG A 446 5.01 -2.80 -1.71
CA ARG A 446 4.33 -1.50 -1.73
C ARG A 446 3.67 -1.25 -0.39
N ARG A 447 3.64 0.01 0.05
CA ARG A 447 2.78 0.40 1.16
C ARG A 447 1.31 0.24 0.76
N ASP A 448 0.47 -0.12 1.72
CA ASP A 448 -0.99 -0.11 1.52
C ASP A 448 -1.52 1.33 1.60
N ARG A 449 -1.76 1.83 2.82
CA ARG A 449 -2.24 3.21 3.06
C ARG A 449 -1.42 4.00 4.08
N VAL A 450 -0.68 3.30 4.93
CA VAL A 450 0.05 3.86 6.07
C VAL A 450 1.50 3.46 5.94
N ASP A 451 2.39 4.35 6.38
CA ASP A 451 3.82 4.09 6.42
C ASP A 451 4.11 2.86 7.28
N THR A 452 5.01 2.01 6.80
CA THR A 452 5.35 0.74 7.42
C THR A 452 6.81 0.42 7.19
N ASN A 453 7.41 -0.28 8.11
CA ASN A 453 8.72 -0.90 7.91
C ASN A 453 8.53 -2.36 7.47
N TYR A 454 9.58 -3.05 7.06
CA TYR A 454 9.54 -4.50 6.88
C TYR A 454 10.93 -5.13 6.97
N ASN A 455 10.97 -6.44 7.23
CA ASN A 455 12.10 -7.29 6.85
C ASN A 455 11.66 -8.25 5.76
N LEU A 456 12.45 -8.36 4.69
CA LEU A 456 12.25 -9.29 3.59
C LEU A 456 13.32 -10.38 3.67
N THR A 457 12.91 -11.64 3.67
CA THR A 457 13.77 -12.80 3.46
C THR A 457 13.40 -13.45 2.14
N LEU A 458 14.35 -13.54 1.21
CA LEU A 458 14.19 -14.22 -0.08
C LEU A 458 15.08 -15.46 -0.11
N SER A 459 14.49 -16.64 -0.24
CA SER A 459 15.16 -17.94 -0.19
C SER A 459 15.01 -18.69 -1.52
N PRO A 460 16.06 -19.24 -2.12
CA PRO A 460 15.97 -20.15 -3.28
C PRO A 460 15.65 -21.61 -2.91
N GLN A 461 15.17 -21.85 -1.69
CA GLN A 461 14.62 -23.12 -1.24
C GLN A 461 13.32 -22.86 -0.50
N ALA A 462 12.19 -23.04 -1.17
CA ALA A 462 10.88 -22.86 -0.55
C ALA A 462 10.60 -23.98 0.45
N SER A 463 10.46 -23.60 1.73
CA SER A 463 10.11 -24.54 2.81
C SER A 463 8.60 -24.75 2.93
N ARG A 464 7.80 -23.80 2.41
CA ARG A 464 6.33 -23.83 2.42
C ARG A 464 5.69 -24.52 1.21
N LEU A 465 6.47 -24.97 0.23
CA LEU A 465 5.96 -25.81 -0.87
C LEU A 465 6.19 -27.30 -0.57
N PRO A 466 5.18 -28.17 -0.76
CA PRO A 466 5.38 -29.62 -0.80
C PRO A 466 6.49 -30.02 -1.78
N PRO A 467 7.23 -31.12 -1.52
CA PRO A 467 8.17 -31.67 -2.49
C PRO A 467 7.42 -32.10 -3.76
N ASP A 468 7.96 -31.73 -4.93
CA ASP A 468 7.51 -32.27 -6.22
C ASP A 468 7.87 -33.76 -6.31
N GLY A 469 6.84 -34.62 -6.28
CA GLY A 469 6.97 -36.07 -6.25
C GLY A 469 6.26 -36.80 -7.38
N ALA A 470 5.32 -36.16 -8.05
CA ALA A 470 4.73 -36.63 -9.29
C ALA A 470 5.69 -36.40 -10.47
N GLY A 471 5.36 -36.91 -11.65
CA GLY A 471 6.16 -36.63 -12.84
C GLY A 471 5.30 -36.09 -13.96
N ASN A 472 5.92 -35.36 -14.88
CA ASN A 472 5.19 -34.47 -15.81
C ASN A 472 4.80 -35.14 -17.13
N THR A 473 4.96 -36.45 -17.20
CA THR A 473 4.64 -37.29 -18.35
C THR A 473 4.05 -38.60 -17.87
N LEU A 474 3.29 -39.29 -18.72
CA LEU A 474 2.80 -40.64 -18.44
C LEU A 474 3.93 -41.61 -18.06
N SER A 475 5.10 -41.47 -18.70
CA SER A 475 6.26 -42.34 -18.46
C SER A 475 6.95 -42.10 -17.12
N SER A 476 6.80 -40.91 -16.55
CA SER A 476 7.36 -40.49 -15.28
C SER A 476 6.31 -40.43 -14.17
N ALA A 477 5.08 -40.89 -14.43
CA ALA A 477 3.99 -40.84 -13.48
C ALA A 477 4.33 -41.56 -12.18
N LEU A 478 3.88 -41.02 -11.06
CA LEU A 478 4.03 -41.66 -9.77
C LEU A 478 3.13 -42.90 -9.70
N ASP A 479 3.73 -44.10 -9.79
CA ASP A 479 3.00 -45.36 -9.80
C ASP A 479 2.55 -45.79 -8.39
N LEU A 480 1.23 -45.84 -8.21
CA LEU A 480 0.54 -46.18 -6.97
C LEU A 480 0.29 -47.68 -6.84
N GLY A 481 0.50 -48.44 -7.93
CA GLY A 481 0.16 -49.85 -8.07
C GLY A 481 -1.35 -50.12 -7.99
N VAL A 482 -1.71 -51.35 -7.62
CA VAL A 482 -3.11 -51.75 -7.41
C VAL A 482 -3.73 -50.95 -6.25
N LEU A 483 -4.84 -50.28 -6.51
CA LEU A 483 -5.54 -49.43 -5.56
C LEU A 483 -6.35 -50.27 -4.55
N SER A 484 -5.67 -50.85 -3.56
CA SER A 484 -6.31 -51.69 -2.52
C SER A 484 -6.70 -50.91 -1.25
N ALA A 485 -6.23 -49.67 -1.10
CA ALA A 485 -6.48 -48.80 0.05
C ALA A 485 -6.32 -47.33 -0.36
N GLY A 486 -6.82 -46.41 0.47
CA GLY A 486 -6.65 -44.97 0.26
C GLY A 486 -5.18 -44.54 0.23
N ARG A 487 -4.86 -43.61 -0.67
CA ARG A 487 -3.55 -43.02 -0.91
C ARG A 487 -3.68 -41.50 -0.88
N SER A 488 -2.78 -40.80 -0.18
CA SER A 488 -2.80 -39.33 -0.12
C SER A 488 -1.42 -38.75 -0.41
N PHE A 489 -1.39 -37.67 -1.18
CA PHE A 489 -0.17 -37.01 -1.67
C PHE A 489 -0.30 -35.50 -1.45
N SER A 490 0.82 -34.85 -1.17
CA SER A 490 0.93 -33.40 -1.13
C SER A 490 1.93 -33.01 -2.22
N ASP A 491 1.52 -32.16 -3.15
CA ASP A 491 2.31 -31.80 -4.33
C ASP A 491 2.07 -30.35 -4.74
N THR A 492 2.73 -29.87 -5.79
CA THR A 492 2.60 -28.48 -6.26
C THR A 492 2.68 -28.37 -7.79
N VAL A 493 1.61 -27.89 -8.43
CA VAL A 493 1.64 -27.52 -9.87
C VAL A 493 1.89 -26.02 -10.08
N SER A 494 2.55 -25.64 -11.17
CA SER A 494 2.84 -24.25 -11.57
C SER A 494 2.95 -24.11 -13.09
N THR A 495 3.33 -22.95 -13.66
CA THR A 495 3.63 -22.86 -15.11
C THR A 495 4.91 -23.59 -15.51
N ALA A 496 5.91 -23.63 -14.63
CA ALA A 496 7.15 -24.39 -14.84
C ALA A 496 6.91 -25.90 -14.68
N ASP A 497 5.99 -26.25 -13.78
CA ASP A 497 5.59 -27.60 -13.42
C ASP A 497 4.10 -27.83 -13.71
N GLY A 498 3.79 -27.85 -15.02
CA GLY A 498 2.44 -27.65 -15.53
C GLY A 498 1.42 -28.73 -15.14
N ILE A 499 1.88 -29.97 -14.99
CA ILE A 499 1.02 -31.15 -14.87
C ILE A 499 1.74 -32.26 -14.09
N ASP A 500 1.08 -32.79 -13.08
CA ASP A 500 1.50 -33.90 -12.25
C ASP A 500 0.72 -35.17 -12.63
N TYR A 501 1.43 -36.25 -12.98
CA TYR A 501 0.84 -37.55 -13.31
C TYR A 501 0.98 -38.57 -12.17
N TYR A 502 -0.13 -39.20 -11.81
CA TYR A 502 -0.21 -40.36 -10.90
C TYR A 502 -0.79 -41.55 -11.66
N GLN A 503 -0.22 -42.74 -11.52
CA GLN A 503 -0.72 -43.97 -12.15
C GLN A 503 -1.29 -44.92 -11.11
N PHE A 504 -2.45 -45.56 -11.35
CA PHE A 504 -2.99 -46.58 -10.46
C PHE A 504 -3.69 -47.71 -11.23
N GLU A 505 -3.77 -48.89 -10.63
CA GLU A 505 -4.41 -50.07 -11.22
C GLU A 505 -5.68 -50.47 -10.46
N ILE A 506 -6.71 -50.86 -11.22
CA ILE A 506 -7.96 -51.45 -10.73
C ILE A 506 -7.99 -52.91 -11.18
N ASP A 507 -8.13 -53.85 -10.24
CA ASP A 507 -8.11 -55.30 -10.51
C ASP A 507 -9.52 -55.92 -10.59
N THR A 508 -10.49 -55.28 -9.95
CA THR A 508 -11.89 -55.66 -9.87
C THR A 508 -12.76 -54.40 -10.00
N PRO A 509 -13.98 -54.49 -10.57
CA PRO A 509 -14.87 -53.33 -10.67
C PRO A 509 -15.01 -52.63 -9.31
N THR A 510 -14.57 -51.37 -9.23
CA THR A 510 -14.40 -50.63 -7.98
C THR A 510 -14.92 -49.21 -8.14
N ASN A 511 -15.68 -48.74 -7.16
CA ASN A 511 -16.07 -47.34 -7.10
C ASN A 511 -14.98 -46.54 -6.37
N VAL A 512 -14.28 -45.68 -7.10
CA VAL A 512 -13.11 -44.93 -6.64
C VAL A 512 -13.51 -43.53 -6.20
N GLY A 513 -13.15 -43.18 -4.97
CA GLY A 513 -13.21 -41.84 -4.44
C GLY A 513 -11.95 -41.05 -4.75
N ILE A 514 -12.10 -39.81 -5.23
CA ILE A 514 -10.99 -38.89 -5.44
C ILE A 514 -11.30 -37.57 -4.72
N VAL A 515 -10.35 -37.04 -3.96
CA VAL A 515 -10.47 -35.74 -3.28
C VAL A 515 -9.24 -34.91 -3.62
N LEU A 516 -9.45 -33.66 -4.05
CA LEU A 516 -8.39 -32.69 -4.32
C LEU A 516 -8.60 -31.45 -3.45
N ASP A 517 -7.66 -31.20 -2.56
CA ASP A 517 -7.61 -30.00 -1.73
C ASP A 517 -6.53 -29.04 -2.27
N SER A 518 -6.77 -27.74 -2.34
CA SER A 518 -5.75 -26.78 -2.79
C SER A 518 -5.81 -25.46 -2.02
N VAL A 519 -4.66 -24.77 -1.94
CA VAL A 519 -4.53 -23.47 -1.26
C VAL A 519 -4.00 -22.44 -2.25
N GLY A 520 -4.67 -21.29 -2.35
CA GLY A 520 -4.18 -20.15 -3.14
C GLY A 520 -4.39 -20.25 -4.66
N GLY A 521 -5.05 -21.31 -5.16
CA GLY A 521 -5.35 -21.50 -6.58
C GLY A 521 -6.48 -22.48 -6.84
N SER A 522 -6.71 -22.84 -8.11
CA SER A 522 -7.71 -23.83 -8.53
C SER A 522 -7.10 -24.72 -9.62
N PRO A 523 -6.35 -25.77 -9.24
CA PRO A 523 -5.76 -26.68 -10.20
C PRO A 523 -6.85 -27.52 -10.86
N VAL A 524 -6.59 -27.97 -12.08
CA VAL A 524 -7.46 -28.83 -12.88
C VAL A 524 -7.09 -30.29 -12.60
N LEU A 525 -8.07 -31.14 -12.28
CA LEU A 525 -7.90 -32.58 -12.21
C LEU A 525 -8.51 -33.25 -13.43
N ALA A 526 -7.80 -34.21 -14.02
CA ALA A 526 -8.33 -35.15 -15.02
C ALA A 526 -7.99 -36.60 -14.66
N ILE A 527 -8.85 -37.54 -15.04
CA ILE A 527 -8.58 -38.99 -14.96
C ILE A 527 -8.62 -39.55 -16.37
N GLY A 528 -7.75 -40.52 -16.69
CA GLY A 528 -7.75 -41.20 -17.98
C GLY A 528 -7.32 -42.66 -17.87
N ARG A 529 -7.73 -43.50 -18.82
CA ARG A 529 -7.32 -44.92 -18.90
C ARG A 529 -6.30 -45.12 -20.02
N ASN A 530 -5.28 -45.93 -19.76
CA ASN A 530 -4.36 -46.36 -20.82
C ASN A 530 -4.91 -47.61 -21.51
N LEU A 531 -5.37 -47.44 -22.76
CA LEU A 531 -5.92 -48.54 -23.57
C LEU A 531 -4.86 -49.20 -24.48
N ASN A 532 -3.67 -48.60 -24.67
CA ASN A 532 -2.75 -48.98 -25.75
C ASN A 532 -1.28 -49.19 -25.34
N GLY A 533 -0.97 -49.41 -24.06
CA GLY A 533 0.31 -50.02 -23.66
C GLY A 533 1.59 -49.38 -24.22
N GLY A 534 1.67 -48.04 -24.26
CA GLY A 534 2.95 -47.32 -24.40
C GLY A 534 3.10 -46.32 -25.55
N ASP A 535 2.04 -45.64 -26.01
CA ASP A 535 2.18 -44.50 -26.94
C ASP A 535 1.67 -43.20 -26.31
N ASP A 536 2.58 -42.22 -26.14
CA ASP A 536 2.42 -40.98 -25.35
C ASP A 536 1.42 -39.95 -25.93
N ARG A 537 0.67 -40.32 -26.97
CA ARG A 537 -0.19 -39.39 -27.73
C ARG A 537 -1.67 -39.74 -27.73
N VAL A 538 -2.07 -40.85 -27.08
CA VAL A 538 -3.46 -41.29 -27.07
C VAL A 538 -3.81 -41.89 -25.70
N LEU A 539 -4.15 -41.03 -24.74
CA LEU A 539 -5.19 -41.41 -23.78
C LEU A 539 -6.49 -41.45 -24.59
N GLU A 540 -6.89 -42.63 -25.08
CA GLU A 540 -8.22 -42.78 -25.69
C GLU A 540 -9.24 -42.61 -24.57
N SER A 541 -10.05 -41.57 -24.69
CA SER A 541 -11.03 -41.11 -23.71
C SER A 541 -11.94 -42.24 -23.22
N ILE A 542 -11.65 -42.78 -22.05
CA ILE A 542 -12.70 -43.02 -21.06
C ILE A 542 -12.68 -41.77 -20.20
N GLU A 543 -13.75 -40.97 -20.31
CA GLU A 543 -14.06 -39.79 -19.48
C GLU A 543 -12.91 -38.81 -19.27
N ILE A 544 -12.85 -37.79 -20.14
CA ILE A 544 -12.12 -36.58 -19.77
C ILE A 544 -12.91 -35.89 -18.65
N LEU A 545 -12.51 -36.11 -17.39
CA LEU A 545 -12.82 -35.20 -16.28
C LEU A 545 -12.11 -33.86 -16.58
N GLN A 546 -12.67 -33.02 -17.45
CA GLN A 546 -12.16 -31.66 -17.65
C GLN A 546 -13.06 -30.71 -16.89
N GLN A 547 -12.58 -30.21 -15.75
CA GLN A 547 -13.14 -29.02 -15.16
C GLN A 547 -12.28 -27.82 -15.54
N HIS A 548 -12.78 -26.98 -16.44
CA HIS A 548 -12.18 -25.68 -16.74
C HIS A 548 -12.77 -24.63 -15.80
N PHE A 549 -12.02 -24.18 -14.80
CA PHE A 549 -12.38 -22.99 -14.04
C PHE A 549 -11.51 -21.81 -14.48
N ARG A 550 -12.15 -20.83 -15.15
CA ARG A 550 -11.56 -19.51 -15.44
C ARG A 550 -11.91 -18.44 -14.40
N ASP A 551 -12.68 -18.77 -13.37
CA ASP A 551 -13.20 -17.77 -12.43
C ASP A 551 -12.38 -17.70 -11.15
N ILE A 552 -11.54 -16.66 -11.08
CA ILE A 552 -10.76 -16.23 -9.92
C ILE A 552 -11.73 -15.59 -8.92
N GLY A 553 -12.37 -16.40 -8.07
CA GLY A 553 -13.23 -15.87 -7.01
C GLY A 553 -14.07 -16.91 -6.27
N ASN A 554 -13.57 -17.39 -5.13
CA ASN A 554 -14.29 -18.18 -4.13
C ASN A 554 -14.87 -19.54 -4.60
N ILE A 555 -13.99 -20.48 -4.96
CA ILE A 555 -14.32 -21.91 -5.10
C ILE A 555 -13.96 -22.63 -3.78
N PRO A 556 -14.69 -23.68 -3.34
CA PRO A 556 -14.32 -24.47 -2.17
C PRO A 556 -12.90 -25.02 -2.28
N GLN A 557 -12.11 -24.92 -1.20
CA GLN A 557 -10.72 -25.40 -1.12
C GLN A 557 -10.58 -26.94 -1.24
N GLN A 558 -11.69 -27.68 -1.24
CA GLN A 558 -11.76 -29.14 -1.27
C GLN A 558 -12.82 -29.58 -2.30
N GLN A 559 -12.43 -30.48 -3.21
CA GLN A 559 -13.30 -31.05 -4.25
C GLN A 559 -13.28 -32.58 -4.16
N ALA A 560 -14.40 -33.25 -4.45
CA ALA A 560 -14.51 -34.70 -4.35
C ALA A 560 -15.35 -35.32 -5.49
N TRP A 561 -14.94 -36.53 -5.92
CA TRP A 561 -15.54 -37.32 -7.00
C TRP A 561 -15.71 -38.79 -6.59
N SER A 562 -16.70 -39.45 -7.19
CA SER A 562 -16.95 -40.90 -7.12
C SER A 562 -17.02 -41.43 -8.55
N LEU A 563 -16.26 -42.47 -8.88
CA LEU A 563 -16.14 -43.01 -10.24
C LEU A 563 -16.22 -44.54 -10.25
N SER A 564 -17.12 -45.11 -11.04
CA SER A 564 -17.20 -46.57 -11.20
C SER A 564 -16.21 -47.09 -12.26
N LEU A 565 -15.06 -47.59 -11.82
CA LEU A 565 -13.98 -48.02 -12.70
C LEU A 565 -13.97 -49.54 -12.89
N THR A 566 -13.73 -49.97 -14.14
CA THR A 566 -13.54 -51.39 -14.50
C THR A 566 -12.06 -51.79 -14.40
N PRO A 567 -11.71 -53.09 -14.39
CA PRO A 567 -10.31 -53.50 -14.28
C PRO A 567 -9.42 -52.90 -15.38
N GLY A 568 -8.32 -52.24 -15.01
CA GLY A 568 -7.41 -51.56 -15.93
C GLY A 568 -6.43 -50.60 -15.25
N THR A 569 -5.54 -50.02 -16.05
CA THR A 569 -4.57 -49.00 -15.61
C THR A 569 -5.10 -47.60 -15.91
N TYR A 570 -5.10 -46.76 -14.89
CA TYR A 570 -5.62 -45.40 -14.91
C TYR A 570 -4.55 -44.39 -14.51
N PHE A 571 -4.75 -43.14 -14.92
CA PHE A 571 -3.90 -42.01 -14.61
C PHE A 571 -4.75 -40.89 -14.03
N ALA A 572 -4.27 -40.26 -12.95
CA ALA A 572 -4.75 -38.97 -12.47
C ALA A 572 -3.76 -37.88 -12.83
N LEU A 573 -4.27 -36.78 -13.38
CA LEU A 573 -3.51 -35.64 -13.85
C LEU A 573 -3.98 -34.42 -13.07
N VAL A 574 -3.10 -33.81 -12.28
CA VAL A 574 -3.37 -32.51 -11.66
C VAL A 574 -2.56 -31.48 -12.45
N GLY A 575 -3.17 -30.39 -12.90
CA GLY A 575 -2.47 -29.40 -13.72
C GLY A 575 -2.87 -27.98 -13.37
N SER A 576 -2.01 -27.01 -13.64
CA SER A 576 -2.30 -25.59 -13.45
C SER A 576 -1.94 -24.80 -14.69
N VAL A 577 -2.78 -23.83 -15.01
CA VAL A 577 -2.45 -22.75 -15.98
C VAL A 577 -2.14 -21.44 -15.26
N ALA A 578 -2.13 -21.45 -13.92
CA ALA A 578 -1.83 -20.29 -13.12
C ALA A 578 -0.31 -20.08 -13.07
N PRO A 579 0.17 -18.83 -13.17
CA PRO A 579 1.60 -18.49 -13.08
C PRO A 579 2.20 -18.67 -11.67
N ILE A 580 1.44 -19.25 -10.73
CA ILE A 580 1.87 -19.52 -9.35
C ILE A 580 1.96 -21.01 -9.10
N SER A 581 2.80 -21.34 -8.13
CA SER A 581 2.74 -22.60 -7.42
C SER A 581 1.43 -22.74 -6.67
N VAL A 582 0.64 -23.74 -7.04
CA VAL A 582 -0.61 -24.12 -6.39
C VAL A 582 -0.36 -25.42 -5.63
N PRO A 583 -0.05 -25.35 -4.32
CA PRO A 583 0.08 -26.55 -3.52
C PRO A 583 -1.29 -27.23 -3.40
N TYR A 584 -1.29 -28.55 -3.50
CA TYR A 584 -2.51 -29.35 -3.37
C TYR A 584 -2.27 -30.64 -2.58
N ASN A 585 -3.35 -31.20 -2.05
CA ASN A 585 -3.39 -32.56 -1.54
C ASN A 585 -4.34 -33.41 -2.39
N LEU A 586 -3.83 -34.50 -2.97
CA LEU A 586 -4.63 -35.45 -3.75
C LEU A 586 -4.83 -36.73 -2.93
N ASN A 587 -6.08 -37.14 -2.75
CA ASN A 587 -6.45 -38.38 -2.09
C ASN A 587 -7.24 -39.28 -3.06
N ILE A 588 -6.78 -40.51 -3.28
CA ILE A 588 -7.43 -41.51 -4.15
C ILE A 588 -7.70 -42.76 -3.32
N ALA A 589 -8.94 -43.23 -3.28
CA ALA A 589 -9.35 -44.36 -2.45
C ALA A 589 -10.34 -45.31 -3.16
N PRO A 590 -10.31 -46.63 -2.90
CA PRO A 590 -11.26 -47.61 -3.47
C PRO A 590 -12.66 -47.56 -2.83
N THR A 591 -12.95 -46.48 -2.09
CA THR A 591 -14.27 -46.18 -1.52
C THR A 591 -14.44 -44.65 -1.52
N PRO A 592 -15.57 -44.11 -2.01
CA PRO A 592 -15.85 -42.68 -1.98
C PRO A 592 -15.96 -42.12 -0.55
N PRO A 593 -15.66 -40.82 -0.35
CA PRO A 593 -15.96 -40.13 0.90
C PRO A 593 -17.44 -40.26 1.31
N PRO A 594 -17.77 -40.31 2.62
CA PRO A 594 -19.15 -40.37 3.08
C PRO A 594 -19.99 -39.20 2.55
N GLY A 595 -21.14 -39.49 1.94
CA GLY A 595 -22.07 -38.48 1.43
C GLY A 595 -22.04 -38.27 -0.09
N LEU A 596 -21.11 -38.89 -0.81
CA LEU A 596 -21.21 -39.06 -2.27
C LEU A 596 -21.92 -40.41 -2.58
N PRO A 597 -23.04 -40.42 -3.31
CA PRO A 597 -23.69 -41.66 -3.71
C PRO A 597 -22.80 -42.44 -4.70
N PRO A 598 -22.92 -43.78 -4.77
CA PRO A 598 -22.23 -44.57 -5.77
C PRO A 598 -22.73 -44.23 -7.18
N ASP A 599 -21.82 -44.11 -8.14
CA ASP A 599 -22.16 -44.04 -9.57
C ASP A 599 -22.58 -45.43 -10.06
N GLY A 600 -23.89 -45.69 -10.07
CA GLY A 600 -24.46 -47.01 -10.37
C GLY A 600 -25.27 -47.06 -11.65
N ALA A 601 -25.50 -45.92 -12.28
CA ALA A 601 -26.20 -45.80 -13.56
C ALA A 601 -25.25 -46.07 -14.74
N GLY A 602 -25.81 -46.16 -15.94
CA GLY A 602 -24.99 -46.29 -17.15
C GLY A 602 -24.88 -44.96 -17.86
N SER A 603 -23.67 -44.54 -18.24
CA SER A 603 -23.46 -43.22 -18.88
C SER A 603 -23.96 -43.13 -20.34
N SER A 604 -24.53 -44.21 -20.88
CA SER A 604 -25.09 -44.31 -22.23
C SER A 604 -26.29 -45.24 -22.24
N SER A 605 -27.14 -45.15 -23.28
CA SER A 605 -28.31 -46.02 -23.41
C SER A 605 -27.98 -47.52 -23.44
N ASP A 606 -26.82 -47.87 -23.99
CA ASP A 606 -26.38 -49.26 -24.19
C ASP A 606 -25.79 -49.85 -22.90
N THR A 607 -25.32 -48.97 -22.01
CA THR A 607 -24.80 -49.30 -20.69
C THR A 607 -25.80 -49.06 -19.56
N ALA A 608 -27.04 -48.65 -19.91
CA ALA A 608 -28.07 -48.25 -18.97
C ALA A 608 -28.27 -49.29 -17.85
N ARG A 609 -28.44 -48.80 -16.62
CA ARG A 609 -28.72 -49.67 -15.47
C ARG A 609 -30.06 -50.36 -15.68
N ASN A 610 -30.02 -51.67 -15.87
CA ASN A 610 -31.21 -52.47 -16.11
C ASN A 610 -31.93 -52.81 -14.79
N LEU A 611 -33.19 -52.39 -14.68
CA LEU A 611 -34.09 -52.59 -13.54
C LEU A 611 -35.05 -53.77 -13.74
N ASP A 612 -34.92 -54.50 -14.85
CA ASP A 612 -35.84 -55.58 -15.22
C ASP A 612 -37.31 -55.12 -15.23
N VAL A 613 -38.25 -55.93 -14.71
CA VAL A 613 -39.69 -55.61 -14.70
C VAL A 613 -40.02 -54.75 -13.49
N LEU A 614 -40.45 -53.51 -13.72
CA LEU A 614 -40.80 -52.57 -12.66
C LEU A 614 -42.16 -52.98 -12.03
N THR A 615 -42.12 -53.54 -10.82
CA THR A 615 -43.31 -54.10 -10.13
C THR A 615 -43.69 -53.37 -8.83
N GLY A 616 -42.94 -52.34 -8.46
CA GLY A 616 -43.12 -51.56 -7.25
C GLY A 616 -42.28 -50.28 -7.27
N MET A 617 -42.11 -49.65 -6.11
CA MET A 617 -41.25 -48.46 -5.96
C MET A 617 -39.79 -48.88 -5.77
N GLU A 618 -38.90 -48.31 -6.58
CA GLU A 618 -37.46 -48.41 -6.46
C GLU A 618 -36.85 -47.02 -6.33
N THR A 619 -35.85 -46.89 -5.46
CA THR A 619 -35.16 -45.65 -5.15
C THR A 619 -33.68 -45.81 -5.45
N PHE A 620 -33.12 -44.86 -6.21
CA PHE A 620 -31.72 -44.85 -6.61
C PHE A 620 -31.08 -43.53 -6.16
N SER A 621 -30.01 -43.61 -5.38
CA SER A 621 -29.14 -42.47 -5.12
C SER A 621 -27.94 -42.56 -6.06
N ASP A 622 -27.73 -41.51 -6.86
CA ASP A 622 -26.70 -41.46 -7.89
C ASP A 622 -26.14 -40.02 -8.03
N SER A 623 -25.16 -39.82 -8.91
CA SER A 623 -24.61 -38.50 -9.17
C SER A 623 -24.21 -38.31 -10.63
N ILE A 624 -24.70 -37.23 -11.25
CA ILE A 624 -24.18 -36.72 -12.52
C ILE A 624 -23.15 -35.61 -12.26
N GLY A 625 -22.18 -35.45 -13.15
CA GLY A 625 -21.13 -34.43 -13.07
C GLY A 625 -20.45 -34.18 -14.41
N VAL A 626 -19.23 -33.64 -14.37
CA VAL A 626 -18.44 -33.42 -15.58
C VAL A 626 -17.91 -34.72 -16.22
N ALA A 627 -17.71 -35.77 -15.41
CA ALA A 627 -17.34 -37.12 -15.86
C ALA A 627 -18.57 -37.83 -16.44
N ASP A 628 -19.53 -38.12 -15.55
CA ASP A 628 -20.80 -38.71 -15.94
C ASP A 628 -21.86 -37.62 -16.12
N ARG A 629 -21.94 -37.07 -17.34
CA ARG A 629 -22.92 -36.02 -17.61
C ARG A 629 -24.35 -36.56 -17.68
N THR A 630 -24.53 -37.88 -17.72
CA THR A 630 -25.79 -38.47 -18.17
C THR A 630 -25.96 -39.90 -17.67
N ASP A 631 -26.87 -40.07 -16.72
CA ASP A 631 -27.23 -41.38 -16.18
C ASP A 631 -28.44 -41.98 -16.89
N TYR A 632 -28.29 -43.19 -17.43
CA TYR A 632 -29.38 -43.96 -18.03
C TYR A 632 -29.83 -45.12 -17.14
N TYR A 633 -31.15 -45.23 -16.98
CA TYR A 633 -31.86 -46.36 -16.39
C TYR A 633 -32.78 -46.98 -17.43
N ARG A 634 -32.95 -48.30 -17.36
CA ARG A 634 -33.82 -49.08 -18.25
C ARG A 634 -34.78 -49.93 -17.42
N PHE A 635 -36.06 -49.95 -17.78
CA PHE A 635 -37.04 -50.82 -17.15
C PHE A 635 -38.07 -51.36 -18.14
N VAL A 636 -38.79 -52.41 -17.73
CA VAL A 636 -39.81 -53.10 -18.52
C VAL A 636 -41.15 -53.05 -17.80
N LEU A 637 -42.24 -52.78 -18.53
CA LEU A 637 -43.62 -52.94 -18.07
C LEU A 637 -44.24 -54.16 -18.76
N ASP A 638 -44.74 -55.11 -17.98
CA ASP A 638 -45.35 -56.36 -18.49
C ASP A 638 -46.87 -56.27 -18.74
N ARG A 639 -47.49 -55.18 -18.27
CA ARG A 639 -48.92 -54.86 -18.40
C ARG A 639 -49.11 -53.32 -18.37
N PRO A 640 -50.29 -52.79 -18.74
CA PRO A 640 -50.55 -51.36 -18.61
C PRO A 640 -50.39 -50.90 -17.15
N SER A 641 -49.66 -49.82 -16.95
CA SER A 641 -49.31 -49.29 -15.63
C SER A 641 -49.31 -47.77 -15.63
N THR A 642 -49.57 -47.18 -14.47
CA THR A 642 -49.22 -45.78 -14.21
C THR A 642 -47.83 -45.75 -13.59
N VAL A 643 -46.88 -45.11 -14.28
CA VAL A 643 -45.51 -44.93 -13.81
C VAL A 643 -45.35 -43.55 -13.21
N ASP A 644 -45.02 -43.50 -11.92
CA ASP A 644 -44.68 -42.27 -11.21
C ASP A 644 -43.16 -42.17 -11.14
N LEU A 645 -42.61 -41.05 -11.60
CA LEU A 645 -41.20 -40.70 -11.52
C LEU A 645 -41.04 -39.46 -10.68
N LEU A 646 -40.13 -39.51 -9.70
CA LEU A 646 -39.72 -38.36 -8.91
C LEU A 646 -38.18 -38.30 -8.91
N LEU A 647 -37.64 -37.21 -9.44
CA LEU A 647 -36.23 -36.86 -9.34
C LEU A 647 -36.08 -35.75 -8.30
N GLU A 648 -35.24 -35.99 -7.29
CA GLU A 648 -34.84 -34.99 -6.28
C GLU A 648 -33.35 -34.72 -6.40
N VAL A 649 -32.95 -33.46 -6.31
CA VAL A 649 -31.55 -33.05 -6.46
C VAL A 649 -31.05 -32.31 -5.21
N ALA A 650 -29.83 -32.61 -4.77
CA ALA A 650 -29.19 -31.87 -3.67
C ALA A 650 -28.90 -30.41 -4.05
N GLU A 651 -29.04 -29.49 -3.10
CA GLU A 651 -28.91 -28.05 -3.35
C GLU A 651 -27.45 -27.64 -3.68
N ASN A 652 -27.25 -27.05 -4.86
CA ASN A 652 -26.01 -26.47 -5.36
C ASN A 652 -26.35 -25.32 -6.34
N ARG A 653 -25.41 -24.40 -6.60
CA ARG A 653 -25.55 -23.25 -7.51
C ARG A 653 -25.93 -23.64 -8.95
N PHE A 654 -25.76 -24.90 -9.33
CA PHE A 654 -26.05 -25.44 -10.66
C PHE A 654 -27.16 -26.52 -10.66
N SER A 655 -27.80 -26.80 -9.52
CA SER A 655 -28.82 -27.87 -9.42
C SER A 655 -30.03 -27.61 -10.32
N ASN A 656 -30.26 -26.37 -10.73
CA ASN A 656 -31.38 -25.96 -11.55
C ASN A 656 -31.22 -26.26 -13.06
N THR A 657 -30.04 -26.70 -13.51
CA THR A 657 -29.78 -27.10 -14.90
C THR A 657 -29.94 -28.60 -15.13
N THR A 658 -30.16 -29.39 -14.07
CA THR A 658 -30.47 -30.82 -14.18
C THR A 658 -31.87 -31.06 -14.74
N ARG A 659 -31.97 -32.07 -15.60
CA ARG A 659 -33.19 -32.53 -16.27
C ARG A 659 -33.28 -34.04 -16.18
N PHE A 660 -34.48 -34.56 -16.40
CA PHE A 660 -34.59 -35.93 -16.88
C PHE A 660 -35.48 -36.04 -18.10
N ASP A 661 -35.14 -37.01 -18.93
CA ASP A 661 -35.88 -37.39 -20.11
C ASP A 661 -36.45 -38.80 -19.94
N PHE A 662 -37.66 -38.97 -20.44
CA PHE A 662 -38.32 -40.25 -20.55
C PHE A 662 -38.38 -40.71 -22.01
N PHE A 663 -38.04 -41.97 -22.27
CA PHE A 663 -38.08 -42.57 -23.61
C PHE A 663 -38.84 -43.89 -23.62
N THR A 664 -39.55 -44.13 -24.72
CA THR A 664 -40.11 -45.44 -25.08
C THR A 664 -39.23 -46.08 -26.14
N ASP A 665 -38.86 -47.35 -25.96
CA ASP A 665 -38.20 -48.14 -27.00
C ASP A 665 -39.24 -48.68 -28.00
N ALA A 666 -39.65 -47.81 -28.93
CA ALA A 666 -40.69 -48.14 -29.91
C ALA A 666 -40.22 -49.10 -31.02
N ASN A 667 -38.90 -49.23 -31.25
CA ASN A 667 -38.33 -50.07 -32.30
C ASN A 667 -37.76 -51.40 -31.76
N ALA A 668 -37.82 -51.62 -30.44
CA ALA A 668 -37.37 -52.80 -29.73
C ALA A 668 -35.89 -53.15 -29.97
N ASN A 669 -35.04 -52.13 -30.18
CA ASN A 669 -33.61 -52.30 -30.37
C ASN A 669 -32.82 -52.27 -29.05
N ASN A 670 -33.49 -52.04 -27.93
CA ASN A 670 -32.92 -51.94 -26.59
C ASN A 670 -31.94 -50.76 -26.42
N ILE A 671 -32.15 -49.70 -27.19
CA ILE A 671 -31.36 -48.46 -27.19
C ILE A 671 -32.35 -47.29 -27.13
N ALA A 672 -32.11 -46.32 -26.26
CA ALA A 672 -32.95 -45.13 -26.20
C ALA A 672 -32.83 -44.33 -27.52
N PRO A 673 -33.95 -43.87 -28.12
CA PRO A 673 -33.91 -43.10 -29.37
C PRO A 673 -33.15 -41.76 -29.21
N GLU A 674 -32.51 -41.29 -30.30
CA GLU A 674 -31.84 -39.99 -30.32
C GLU A 674 -32.82 -38.83 -30.05
N MET A 675 -32.33 -37.73 -29.46
CA MET A 675 -33.15 -36.60 -29.01
C MET A 675 -34.13 -36.13 -30.10
N GLY A 676 -35.42 -36.03 -29.74
CA GLY A 676 -36.47 -35.42 -30.57
C GLY A 676 -37.47 -36.39 -31.20
N GLU A 677 -37.22 -37.71 -31.19
CA GLU A 677 -38.13 -38.64 -31.89
C GLU A 677 -39.26 -39.21 -31.02
N SER A 678 -39.14 -39.27 -29.68
CA SER A 678 -40.21 -39.70 -28.75
C SER A 678 -39.86 -39.43 -27.27
N SER A 679 -39.17 -38.31 -26.96
CA SER A 679 -38.77 -37.98 -25.59
C SER A 679 -39.71 -36.98 -24.93
N ARG A 680 -39.96 -37.16 -23.63
CA ARG A 680 -40.57 -36.13 -22.78
C ARG A 680 -39.51 -35.63 -21.81
N SER A 681 -39.07 -34.39 -21.99
CA SER A 681 -38.12 -33.73 -21.09
C SER A 681 -38.86 -32.98 -20.00
N ILE A 682 -38.42 -33.14 -18.76
CA ILE A 682 -39.02 -32.49 -17.59
C ILE A 682 -37.93 -31.75 -16.85
N ALA A 683 -38.16 -30.45 -16.64
CA ALA A 683 -37.31 -29.59 -15.84
C ALA A 683 -37.66 -29.65 -14.36
N LEU A 684 -36.65 -29.48 -13.51
CA LEU A 684 -36.82 -29.29 -12.07
C LEU A 684 -37.59 -27.99 -11.78
N ASP A 685 -38.45 -28.03 -10.76
CA ASP A 685 -38.99 -26.83 -10.15
C ASP A 685 -37.88 -26.11 -9.36
N PHE A 686 -37.66 -24.84 -9.68
CA PHE A 686 -36.56 -24.04 -9.13
C PHE A 686 -36.63 -23.83 -7.61
N ALA A 687 -37.82 -23.87 -7.01
CA ALA A 687 -37.99 -23.61 -5.59
C ALA A 687 -37.83 -24.88 -4.74
N THR A 688 -38.12 -26.04 -5.32
CA THR A 688 -38.14 -27.32 -4.61
C THR A 688 -37.00 -28.25 -5.01
N LEU A 689 -36.33 -28.00 -6.13
CA LEU A 689 -35.30 -28.88 -6.72
C LEU A 689 -35.82 -30.31 -6.98
N ARG A 690 -37.10 -30.40 -7.35
CA ARG A 690 -37.80 -31.65 -7.66
C ARG A 690 -38.39 -31.61 -9.05
N ALA A 691 -38.40 -32.74 -9.74
CA ALA A 691 -39.16 -32.94 -10.97
C ALA A 691 -39.97 -34.22 -10.81
N GLU A 692 -41.27 -34.12 -11.01
CA GLU A 692 -42.19 -35.24 -10.88
C GLU A 692 -43.07 -35.38 -12.12
N THR A 693 -43.38 -36.63 -12.46
CA THR A 693 -44.39 -36.91 -13.48
C THR A 693 -45.07 -38.24 -13.25
N SER A 694 -46.30 -38.33 -13.75
CA SER A 694 -47.10 -39.54 -13.75
C SER A 694 -47.56 -39.83 -15.18
N LEU A 695 -47.27 -41.04 -15.65
CA LEU A 695 -47.49 -41.46 -17.03
C LEU A 695 -48.28 -42.76 -17.06
N ALA A 696 -49.44 -42.76 -17.73
CA ALA A 696 -50.14 -44.00 -18.06
C ALA A 696 -49.48 -44.62 -19.30
N LEU A 697 -48.89 -45.80 -19.15
CA LEU A 697 -48.07 -46.46 -20.16
C LEU A 697 -48.59 -47.88 -20.44
N ASP A 698 -48.50 -48.28 -21.71
CA ASP A 698 -48.75 -49.64 -22.17
C ASP A 698 -47.57 -50.57 -21.82
N PRO A 699 -47.69 -51.90 -21.99
CA PRO A 699 -46.56 -52.81 -21.82
C PRO A 699 -45.44 -52.49 -22.83
N GLY A 700 -44.19 -52.44 -22.36
CA GLY A 700 -43.06 -52.04 -23.21
C GLY A 700 -41.73 -51.90 -22.46
N VAL A 701 -40.69 -51.52 -23.19
CA VAL A 701 -39.36 -51.19 -22.65
C VAL A 701 -39.21 -49.66 -22.64
N TYR A 702 -38.71 -49.13 -21.54
CA TYR A 702 -38.62 -47.71 -21.28
C TYR A 702 -37.26 -47.34 -20.71
N PHE A 703 -36.84 -46.10 -20.97
CA PHE A 703 -35.61 -45.53 -20.45
C PHE A 703 -35.87 -44.22 -19.73
N VAL A 704 -35.10 -43.97 -18.67
CA VAL A 704 -35.00 -42.68 -17.99
C VAL A 704 -33.57 -42.21 -18.12
N ARG A 705 -33.38 -40.96 -18.51
CA ARG A 705 -32.08 -40.32 -18.58
C ARG A 705 -32.04 -39.12 -17.67
N VAL A 706 -31.11 -39.07 -16.72
CA VAL A 706 -30.86 -37.90 -15.86
C VAL A 706 -29.61 -37.20 -16.38
N PHE A 707 -29.66 -35.90 -16.65
CA PHE A 707 -28.51 -35.18 -17.25
C PHE A 707 -28.50 -33.70 -16.88
N ASN A 708 -27.36 -33.03 -17.11
CA ASN A 708 -27.20 -31.60 -16.86
C ASN A 708 -27.11 -30.81 -18.20
N GLU A 709 -27.95 -29.79 -18.39
CA GLU A 709 -28.01 -29.00 -19.63
C GLU A 709 -26.88 -27.97 -19.79
N ILE A 710 -26.45 -27.30 -18.71
CA ILE A 710 -25.59 -26.09 -18.79
C ILE A 710 -24.53 -26.03 -17.67
N GLY A 711 -24.21 -27.14 -17.00
CA GLY A 711 -23.34 -27.13 -15.82
C GLY A 711 -22.16 -28.10 -15.88
N ASP A 712 -21.05 -27.68 -15.26
CA ASP A 712 -19.82 -28.46 -15.02
C ASP A 712 -19.68 -28.81 -13.52
N ALA A 713 -20.80 -28.95 -12.80
CA ALA A 713 -20.82 -29.26 -11.38
C ALA A 713 -21.30 -30.69 -11.12
N ASN A 714 -20.73 -31.34 -10.10
CA ASN A 714 -21.22 -32.62 -9.58
C ASN A 714 -22.54 -32.39 -8.82
N ILE A 715 -23.54 -33.17 -9.16
CA ILE A 715 -24.92 -33.06 -8.67
C ILE A 715 -25.38 -34.44 -8.24
N ASN A 716 -25.55 -34.61 -6.94
CA ASN A 716 -26.15 -35.80 -6.36
C ASN A 716 -27.67 -35.72 -6.53
N TYR A 717 -28.29 -36.84 -6.88
CA TYR A 717 -29.74 -36.94 -6.98
C TYR A 717 -30.28 -38.24 -6.39
N GLU A 718 -31.58 -38.22 -6.11
CA GLU A 718 -32.37 -39.39 -5.79
C GLU A 718 -33.46 -39.56 -6.85
N LEU A 719 -33.46 -40.70 -7.54
CA LEU A 719 -34.48 -41.07 -8.51
C LEU A 719 -35.40 -42.13 -7.90
N ASN A 720 -36.67 -41.78 -7.78
CA ASN A 720 -37.74 -42.66 -7.33
C ASN A 720 -38.60 -43.05 -8.55
N LEU A 721 -38.63 -44.35 -8.88
CA LEU A 721 -39.45 -44.93 -9.94
C LEU A 721 -40.46 -45.88 -9.34
N SER A 722 -41.73 -45.74 -9.69
CA SER A 722 -42.75 -46.70 -9.28
C SER A 722 -43.75 -46.99 -10.38
N ALA A 723 -44.22 -48.24 -10.45
CA ALA A 723 -45.31 -48.65 -11.32
C ALA A 723 -46.50 -49.14 -10.48
N THR A 724 -47.68 -48.57 -10.72
CA THR A 724 -48.95 -49.02 -10.15
C THR A 724 -49.86 -49.56 -11.25
N PHE A 725 -50.56 -50.65 -10.95
CA PHE A 725 -51.39 -51.40 -11.90
C PHE A 725 -52.88 -51.09 -11.75
#